data_AF-A0A6A4RPC6-F1
#
_entry.id   AF-A0A6A4RPC6-F1
#
_cell.length_a   1.000
_cell.length_b   1.000
_cell.length_c   1.000
_cell.angle_alpha   90.00
_cell.angle_beta   90.00
_cell.angle_gamma   90.00
#
_symmetry.space_group_name_H-M   'P 1'
#
loop_
_entity.id
_entity.type
_entity.pdbx_description
1 polymer ?
#
loop_
_entity_poly.entity_id
_entity_poly.type
_entity_poly.pdbx_seq_one_letter_code
_entity_poly.pdbx_strand_id
1 'polypeptide(L)'
;MRSGGIKWSLLVFAVASALLYLGSIKTDVRTHSERLQRAHHNDSVRGLGMLKRMEKMETDISRLLNLMNKMGKKEAVADVEVKKERKVVRKLFPNSPLFGKWGDELSEQEQKEAEELFRRYGYNAFLSDRLPLNREIPDTRPPRCAEKKYPADLPTISVVLIYLDEALSIIKRAIRSVMDKTPARLLKEIILVDDHSSNEDLKEKLDEYITLIHEEHPGLVKKVRHSEQLGLTQARLSGWKVAVGDLVAILDVHIEVHVEWAEPLLARIKEDRTVIVTPVFDRVNYDDLTVMPYIAAADAFDWALWCMYESFRPEWYDLKDESQPGKSPSIMGILVADRKFFGEIGSLDGGMKIYGGENVELGIRVWLCGGSIEVIPCSKIAHIERAIKPYLPDFSVMVKRNALRVAEVWLDEYKHNVNIAWNIPLENHGIDIGDVSERKELRKRLNCKPFQWYLDNVYPLLDPLRDLLGYGALMNDLKPDLCIDQGPVPGNTPIAYPCHYYSPQYCYYRTDGQLYIGGIKSHKYNSNRCLVDLGSGAYPGLYECKVARQKKFNMLWDFEQVNISVSKVDTKKRPVTTRRFIHRTDRSRTEGQRGVWKSRWMETVITNLLSSSAVVRAGKFKISSPRRQFHKRVFITQKKTTFVMSLQFAMDDLDPQVKGSDHSYIAFI
;
A
#
# COMPACT_ATOMS: atom_id res chain seq x y z
N MET A 1 72.72 50.37 21.47
CA MET A 1 72.26 50.03 20.09
C MET A 1 72.41 48.52 19.86
N ARG A 2 71.33 47.71 19.86
CA ARG A 2 71.39 46.29 19.39
C ARG A 2 70.04 45.57 19.12
N SER A 3 68.90 46.27 19.13
CA SER A 3 67.55 45.66 19.00
C SER A 3 66.82 45.91 17.67
N GLY A 4 67.25 46.91 16.88
CA GLY A 4 66.56 47.30 15.64
C GLY A 4 66.74 46.32 14.47
N GLY A 5 67.98 45.88 14.21
CA GLY A 5 68.31 45.05 13.04
C GLY A 5 67.59 43.70 13.02
N ILE A 6 67.57 42.99 14.15
CA ILE A 6 67.03 41.62 14.23
C ILE A 6 65.53 41.57 13.91
N LYS A 7 64.74 42.56 14.36
CA LYS A 7 63.30 42.64 14.03
C LYS A 7 63.06 42.95 12.56
N TRP A 8 63.89 43.78 11.93
CA TRP A 8 63.77 44.08 10.51
C TRP A 8 64.16 42.87 9.64
N SER A 9 65.26 42.18 9.99
CA SER A 9 65.66 40.94 9.32
C SER A 9 64.61 39.83 9.44
N LEU A 10 63.97 39.66 10.62
CA LEU A 10 62.88 38.70 10.80
C LEU A 10 61.63 39.06 9.97
N LEU A 11 61.28 40.34 9.88
CA LEU A 11 60.14 40.78 9.06
C LEU A 11 60.41 40.55 7.57
N VAL A 12 61.62 40.88 7.09
CA VAL A 12 62.06 40.63 5.72
C VAL A 12 62.08 39.13 5.41
N PHE A 13 62.56 38.28 6.32
CA PHE A 13 62.49 36.82 6.16
C PHE A 13 61.05 36.31 6.12
N ALA A 14 60.17 36.75 7.03
CA ALA A 14 58.77 36.33 7.04
C ALA A 14 58.02 36.72 5.75
N VAL A 15 58.26 37.94 5.24
CA VAL A 15 57.69 38.40 3.96
C VAL A 15 58.29 37.63 2.78
N ALA A 16 59.60 37.37 2.76
CA ALA A 16 60.23 36.56 1.72
C ALA A 16 59.70 35.11 1.71
N SER A 17 59.57 34.47 2.88
CA SER A 17 58.97 33.15 3.01
C SER A 17 57.50 33.13 2.59
N ALA A 18 56.70 34.15 2.94
CA ALA A 18 55.32 34.27 2.50
C ALA A 18 55.20 34.46 0.98
N LEU A 19 56.08 35.27 0.36
CA LEU A 19 56.12 35.45 -1.09
C LEU A 19 56.58 34.18 -1.83
N LEU A 20 57.54 33.44 -1.28
CA LEU A 20 57.95 32.13 -1.82
C LEU A 20 56.83 31.10 -1.70
N TYR A 21 56.11 31.06 -0.57
CA TYR A 21 54.97 30.17 -0.37
C TYR A 21 53.79 30.51 -1.30
N LEU A 22 53.46 31.80 -1.47
CA LEU A 22 52.46 32.25 -2.46
C LEU A 22 52.92 31.99 -3.90
N GLY A 23 54.22 32.08 -4.18
CA GLY A 23 54.82 31.64 -5.44
C GLY A 23 54.64 30.15 -5.70
N SER A 24 54.86 29.31 -4.68
CA SER A 24 54.59 27.87 -4.73
C SER A 24 53.12 27.59 -5.00
N ILE A 25 52.19 28.17 -4.23
CA ILE A 25 50.75 28.01 -4.42
C ILE A 25 50.32 28.46 -5.83
N LYS A 26 50.83 29.59 -6.33
CA LYS A 26 50.53 30.06 -7.69
C LYS A 26 51.04 29.09 -8.77
N THR A 27 52.15 28.40 -8.51
CA THR A 27 52.75 27.40 -9.41
C THR A 27 52.01 26.06 -9.33
N ASP A 28 51.58 25.64 -8.14
CA ASP A 28 50.73 24.46 -7.93
C ASP A 28 49.34 24.66 -8.53
N VAL A 29 48.68 25.80 -8.30
CA VAL A 29 47.38 26.11 -8.92
C VAL A 29 47.50 26.17 -10.45
N ARG A 30 48.59 26.73 -10.98
CA ARG A 30 48.84 26.75 -12.44
C ARG A 30 49.06 25.34 -12.99
N THR A 31 49.93 24.53 -12.38
CA THR A 31 50.17 23.15 -12.82
C THR A 31 48.95 22.25 -12.63
N HIS A 32 48.11 22.49 -11.61
CA HIS A 32 46.85 21.78 -11.41
C HIS A 32 45.80 22.20 -12.45
N SER A 33 45.71 23.49 -12.80
CA SER A 33 44.90 23.98 -13.91
C SER A 33 45.34 23.40 -15.26
N GLU A 34 46.65 23.38 -15.54
CA GLU A 34 47.23 22.75 -16.74
C GLU A 34 47.09 21.21 -16.75
N ARG A 35 46.95 20.56 -15.58
CA ARG A 35 46.58 19.14 -15.46
C ARG A 35 45.09 18.91 -15.70
N LEU A 36 44.21 19.77 -15.18
CA LEU A 36 42.76 19.74 -15.43
C LEU A 36 42.44 20.01 -16.91
N GLN A 37 43.11 20.97 -17.55
CA GLN A 37 42.97 21.21 -18.99
C GLN A 37 43.50 20.04 -19.82
N ARG A 38 44.63 19.42 -19.43
CA ARG A 38 45.09 18.17 -20.07
C ARG A 38 44.17 16.98 -19.82
N ALA A 39 43.53 16.88 -18.66
CA ALA A 39 42.52 15.85 -18.37
C ALA A 39 41.28 16.05 -19.24
N HIS A 40 40.71 17.27 -19.29
CA HIS A 40 39.59 17.60 -20.18
C HIS A 40 39.93 17.41 -21.67
N HIS A 41 41.14 17.75 -22.10
CA HIS A 41 41.59 17.50 -23.47
C HIS A 41 41.74 16.00 -23.75
N ASN A 42 42.31 15.23 -22.82
CA ASN A 42 42.41 13.78 -22.94
C ASN A 42 41.05 13.09 -22.94
N ASP A 43 40.08 13.53 -22.12
CA ASP A 43 38.71 12.98 -22.16
C ASP A 43 37.97 13.40 -23.43
N SER A 44 38.21 14.60 -23.97
CA SER A 44 37.71 15.01 -25.29
C SER A 44 38.29 14.13 -26.42
N VAL A 45 39.59 13.85 -26.39
CA VAL A 45 40.28 12.96 -27.35
C VAL A 45 39.86 11.50 -27.17
N ARG A 46 39.63 11.04 -25.93
CA ARG A 46 39.13 9.69 -25.62
C ARG A 46 37.67 9.53 -26.04
N GLY A 47 36.86 10.57 -25.89
CA GLY A 47 35.49 10.67 -26.41
C GLY A 47 35.45 10.63 -27.94
N LEU A 48 36.32 11.38 -28.64
CA LEU A 48 36.47 11.29 -30.10
C LEU A 48 36.97 9.92 -30.55
N GLY A 49 37.84 9.28 -29.76
CA GLY A 49 38.29 7.90 -29.98
C GLY A 49 37.17 6.87 -29.77
N MET A 50 36.27 7.09 -28.82
CA MET A 50 35.06 6.27 -28.63
C MET A 50 34.05 6.50 -29.77
N LEU A 51 33.77 7.74 -30.16
CA LEU A 51 32.88 8.07 -31.28
C LEU A 51 33.35 7.39 -32.59
N LYS A 52 34.64 7.51 -32.94
CA LYS A 52 35.19 6.80 -34.11
C LYS A 52 35.14 5.27 -33.99
N ARG A 53 35.19 4.71 -32.78
CA ARG A 53 34.98 3.28 -32.55
C ARG A 53 33.50 2.90 -32.67
N MET A 54 32.58 3.77 -32.26
CA MET A 54 31.14 3.56 -32.38
C MET A 54 30.69 3.65 -33.85
N GLU A 55 31.12 4.67 -34.62
CA GLU A 55 30.87 4.74 -36.07
C GLU A 55 31.44 3.53 -36.82
N LYS A 56 32.64 3.07 -36.43
CA LYS A 56 33.22 1.85 -36.99
C LYS A 56 32.41 0.60 -36.62
N MET A 57 31.97 0.49 -35.37
CA MET A 57 31.14 -0.61 -34.90
C MET A 57 29.77 -0.61 -35.58
N GLU A 58 29.17 0.55 -35.83
CA GLU A 58 27.91 0.72 -36.56
C GLU A 58 28.04 0.34 -38.05
N THR A 59 29.16 0.69 -38.69
CA THR A 59 29.45 0.24 -40.07
C THR A 59 29.80 -1.25 -40.14
N ASP A 60 30.48 -1.82 -39.15
CA ASP A 60 30.76 -3.26 -39.06
C ASP A 60 29.48 -4.07 -38.74
N ILE A 61 28.58 -3.56 -37.89
CA ILE A 61 27.23 -4.12 -37.66
C ILE A 61 26.39 -4.04 -38.94
N SER A 62 26.43 -2.91 -39.65
CA SER A 62 25.72 -2.76 -40.94
C SER A 62 26.28 -3.70 -42.02
N ARG A 63 27.57 -4.02 -41.99
CA ARG A 63 28.17 -5.06 -42.85
C ARG A 63 27.76 -6.46 -42.42
N LEU A 64 27.73 -6.76 -41.13
CA LEU A 64 27.24 -8.04 -40.59
C LEU A 64 25.77 -8.26 -40.95
N LEU A 65 24.89 -7.28 -40.77
CA LEU A 65 23.48 -7.35 -41.19
C LEU A 65 23.34 -7.58 -42.71
N ASN A 66 24.18 -6.94 -43.54
CA ASN A 66 24.18 -7.17 -44.98
C ASN A 66 24.77 -8.54 -45.38
N LEU A 67 25.71 -9.09 -44.60
CA LEU A 67 26.24 -10.44 -44.79
C LEU A 67 25.22 -11.50 -44.35
N MET A 68 24.57 -11.31 -43.21
CA MET A 68 23.45 -12.14 -42.74
C MET A 68 22.30 -12.13 -43.75
N ASN A 69 21.91 -10.97 -44.27
CA ASN A 69 20.91 -10.86 -45.35
C ASN A 69 21.36 -11.47 -46.69
N LYS A 70 22.67 -11.67 -46.92
CA LYS A 70 23.21 -12.42 -48.07
C LYS A 70 23.29 -13.92 -47.82
N MET A 71 23.58 -14.35 -46.59
CA MET A 71 23.60 -15.76 -46.18
C MET A 71 22.18 -16.33 -46.10
N GLY A 72 21.24 -15.61 -45.48
CA GLY A 72 19.81 -15.94 -45.49
C GLY A 72 19.13 -15.86 -46.86
N LYS A 73 19.84 -15.42 -47.91
CA LYS A 73 19.43 -15.52 -49.32
C LYS A 73 20.14 -16.63 -50.11
N LYS A 74 21.08 -17.36 -49.49
CA LYS A 74 21.80 -18.49 -50.09
C LYS A 74 21.46 -19.86 -49.50
N GLU A 75 20.87 -19.92 -48.30
CA GLU A 75 20.34 -21.16 -47.71
C GLU A 75 18.86 -21.41 -48.07
N ALA A 76 18.29 -20.61 -48.98
CA ALA A 76 16.92 -20.75 -49.45
C ALA A 76 16.79 -21.74 -50.64
N VAL A 77 17.25 -22.99 -50.48
CA VAL A 77 16.86 -24.11 -51.37
C VAL A 77 16.65 -25.38 -50.54
N ALA A 78 15.42 -25.91 -50.60
CA ALA A 78 15.00 -27.24 -50.15
C ALA A 78 15.02 -27.52 -48.63
N ASP A 79 14.36 -26.66 -47.85
CA ASP A 79 13.47 -27.17 -46.81
C ASP A 79 12.02 -26.82 -47.17
N VAL A 80 11.09 -27.77 -46.97
CA VAL A 80 9.67 -27.57 -47.31
C VAL A 80 8.96 -26.87 -46.14
N GLU A 81 9.34 -25.61 -45.92
CA GLU A 81 8.61 -24.75 -44.97
C GLU A 81 7.22 -24.44 -45.50
N VAL A 82 6.23 -25.07 -44.88
CA VAL A 82 4.83 -24.64 -44.95
C VAL A 82 4.76 -23.22 -44.37
N LYS A 83 4.72 -22.21 -45.25
CA LYS A 83 4.43 -20.83 -44.87
C LYS A 83 3.08 -20.77 -44.16
N LYS A 84 3.10 -20.79 -42.82
CA LYS A 84 1.99 -20.26 -42.02
C LYS A 84 1.92 -18.76 -42.28
N GLU A 85 1.03 -18.36 -43.19
CA GLU A 85 0.51 -17.00 -43.19
C GLU A 85 0.04 -16.69 -41.75
N ARG A 86 0.61 -15.67 -41.12
CA ARG A 86 0.05 -15.11 -39.88
C ARG A 86 -1.30 -14.51 -40.23
N LYS A 87 -2.36 -15.31 -40.15
CA LYS A 87 -3.74 -14.84 -40.18
C LYS A 87 -3.86 -13.75 -39.13
N VAL A 88 -4.14 -12.54 -39.58
CA VAL A 88 -4.51 -11.45 -38.67
C VAL A 88 -5.89 -11.78 -38.13
N VAL A 89 -5.94 -12.51 -37.00
CA VAL A 89 -7.21 -12.87 -36.38
C VAL A 89 -7.82 -11.61 -35.77
N ARG A 90 -9.12 -11.44 -35.97
CA ARG A 90 -9.87 -10.33 -35.39
C ARG A 90 -9.86 -10.48 -33.86
N LYS A 91 -9.42 -9.44 -33.14
CA LYS A 91 -9.64 -9.35 -31.69
C LYS A 91 -11.13 -9.09 -31.42
N LEU A 92 -11.81 -10.06 -30.82
CA LEU A 92 -13.22 -9.95 -30.43
C LEU A 92 -13.41 -9.09 -29.17
N PHE A 93 -12.43 -9.10 -28.27
CA PHE A 93 -12.49 -8.41 -26.97
C PHE A 93 -11.35 -7.37 -26.82
N PRO A 94 -11.30 -6.32 -27.66
CA PRO A 94 -10.18 -5.36 -27.69
C PRO A 94 -10.01 -4.55 -26.39
N ASN A 95 -11.03 -4.52 -25.54
CA ASN A 95 -11.01 -3.80 -24.25
C ASN A 95 -10.78 -4.74 -23.04
N SER A 96 -10.61 -6.05 -23.25
CA SER A 96 -10.34 -6.98 -22.15
C SER A 96 -8.86 -6.91 -21.75
N PRO A 97 -8.54 -6.78 -20.45
CA PRO A 97 -7.15 -6.78 -19.96
C PRO A 97 -6.36 -8.02 -20.40
N LEU A 98 -7.03 -9.17 -20.56
CA LEU A 98 -6.41 -10.44 -20.96
C LEU A 98 -5.68 -10.36 -22.31
N PHE A 99 -6.31 -9.74 -23.32
CA PHE A 99 -5.78 -9.70 -24.69
C PHE A 99 -4.89 -8.49 -24.97
N GLY A 100 -4.46 -7.77 -23.91
CA GLY A 100 -3.59 -6.60 -24.01
C GLY A 100 -2.17 -6.94 -24.44
N LYS A 101 -1.63 -8.07 -23.95
CA LYS A 101 -0.26 -8.55 -24.26
C LYS A 101 -0.20 -10.00 -24.78
N TRP A 102 -1.31 -10.73 -24.69
CA TRP A 102 -1.39 -12.16 -25.00
C TRP A 102 -2.55 -12.46 -25.96
N GLY A 103 -2.49 -13.62 -26.63
CA GLY A 103 -3.61 -14.17 -27.40
C GLY A 103 -3.77 -13.69 -28.86
N ASP A 104 -2.78 -13.00 -29.44
CA ASP A 104 -2.84 -12.48 -30.82
C ASP A 104 -3.05 -13.55 -31.91
N GLU A 105 -2.65 -14.80 -31.64
CA GLU A 105 -2.74 -15.92 -32.59
C GLU A 105 -3.99 -16.82 -32.37
N LEU A 106 -4.83 -16.51 -31.38
CA LEU A 106 -6.02 -17.30 -31.02
C LEU A 106 -7.18 -17.09 -31.99
N SER A 107 -7.86 -18.18 -32.35
CA SER A 107 -9.10 -18.14 -33.10
C SER A 107 -10.23 -17.41 -32.37
N GLU A 108 -11.26 -16.99 -33.12
CA GLU A 108 -12.45 -16.35 -32.54
C GLU A 108 -13.19 -17.22 -31.52
N GLN A 109 -13.03 -18.55 -31.54
CA GLN A 109 -13.63 -19.45 -30.56
C GLN A 109 -12.78 -19.53 -29.29
N GLU A 110 -11.45 -19.66 -29.43
CA GLU A 110 -10.51 -19.67 -28.30
C GLU A 110 -10.52 -18.34 -27.54
N GLN A 111 -10.66 -17.21 -28.24
CA GLN A 111 -10.84 -15.90 -27.58
C GLN A 111 -12.11 -15.84 -26.71
N LYS A 112 -13.21 -16.52 -27.09
CA LYS A 112 -14.44 -16.58 -26.28
C LYS A 112 -14.24 -17.45 -25.04
N GLU A 113 -13.67 -18.65 -25.22
CA GLU A 113 -13.33 -19.57 -24.13
C GLU A 113 -12.39 -18.89 -23.11
N ALA A 114 -11.34 -18.22 -23.60
CA ALA A 114 -10.37 -17.53 -22.75
C ALA A 114 -10.97 -16.33 -22.00
N GLU A 115 -11.84 -15.52 -22.65
CA GLU A 115 -12.55 -14.42 -22.00
C GLU A 115 -13.56 -14.91 -20.94
N GLU A 116 -14.27 -16.01 -21.21
CA GLU A 116 -15.23 -16.61 -20.26
C GLU A 116 -14.50 -17.13 -19.01
N LEU A 117 -13.43 -17.90 -19.20
CA LEU A 117 -12.59 -18.39 -18.12
C LEU A 117 -11.91 -17.25 -17.34
N PHE A 118 -11.43 -16.20 -18.02
CA PHE A 118 -10.85 -15.03 -17.38
C PHE A 118 -11.87 -14.24 -16.55
N ARG A 119 -13.12 -14.11 -17.00
CA ARG A 119 -14.20 -13.52 -16.18
C ARG A 119 -14.55 -14.37 -14.97
N ARG A 120 -14.46 -15.70 -15.10
CA ARG A 120 -14.77 -16.65 -14.02
C ARG A 120 -13.70 -16.73 -12.93
N TYR A 121 -12.42 -16.63 -13.28
CA TYR A 121 -11.31 -16.83 -12.33
C TYR A 121 -10.46 -15.56 -12.06
N GLY A 122 -10.51 -14.56 -12.95
CA GLY A 122 -9.73 -13.32 -12.85
C GLY A 122 -8.28 -13.40 -13.35
N TYR A 123 -7.90 -14.53 -13.95
CA TYR A 123 -6.60 -14.79 -14.58
C TYR A 123 -6.77 -15.78 -15.75
N ASN A 124 -5.73 -15.99 -16.55
CA ASN A 124 -5.75 -16.81 -17.77
C ASN A 124 -5.79 -18.33 -17.49
N ALA A 125 -6.93 -18.82 -17.00
CA ALA A 125 -7.12 -20.26 -16.80
C ALA A 125 -7.04 -21.06 -18.13
N PHE A 126 -7.46 -20.48 -19.27
CA PHE A 126 -7.31 -21.10 -20.60
C PHE A 126 -5.86 -21.50 -20.89
N LEU A 127 -4.90 -20.62 -20.57
CA LEU A 127 -3.47 -20.92 -20.70
C LEU A 127 -3.01 -21.91 -19.62
N SER A 128 -3.45 -21.76 -18.37
CA SER A 128 -3.11 -22.70 -17.28
C SER A 128 -3.50 -24.14 -17.59
N ASP A 129 -4.68 -24.36 -18.19
CA ASP A 129 -5.20 -25.68 -18.56
C ASP A 129 -4.34 -26.36 -19.66
N ARG A 130 -3.52 -25.57 -20.37
CA ARG A 130 -2.64 -26.01 -21.46
C ARG A 130 -1.15 -26.05 -21.08
N LEU A 131 -0.80 -25.66 -19.85
CA LEU A 131 0.58 -25.68 -19.33
C LEU A 131 0.86 -26.95 -18.49
N PRO A 132 2.03 -27.60 -18.62
CA PRO A 132 2.39 -28.77 -17.80
C PRO A 132 2.27 -28.50 -16.30
N LEU A 133 1.69 -29.43 -15.53
CA LEU A 133 1.47 -29.25 -14.09
C LEU A 133 2.78 -29.11 -13.29
N ASN A 134 3.85 -29.70 -13.78
CA ASN A 134 5.22 -29.65 -13.26
C ASN A 134 6.11 -28.69 -14.09
N ARG A 135 5.57 -27.57 -14.59
CA ARG A 135 6.40 -26.59 -15.32
C ARG A 135 7.52 -26.06 -14.42
N GLU A 136 8.68 -25.83 -15.03
CA GLU A 136 9.78 -25.16 -14.36
C GLU A 136 9.53 -23.65 -14.29
N ILE A 137 9.96 -23.05 -13.18
CA ILE A 137 9.94 -21.61 -12.95
C ILE A 137 11.38 -21.13 -12.70
N PRO A 138 11.74 -19.90 -13.10
CA PRO A 138 13.11 -19.40 -12.91
C PRO A 138 13.48 -19.34 -11.42
N ASP A 139 14.73 -19.67 -11.08
CA ASP A 139 15.26 -19.40 -9.75
C ASP A 139 15.56 -17.90 -9.61
N THR A 140 14.76 -17.25 -8.77
CA THR A 140 14.76 -15.80 -8.51
C THR A 140 15.21 -15.47 -7.09
N ARG A 141 15.77 -16.46 -6.38
CA ARG A 141 16.37 -16.27 -5.04
C ARG A 141 17.65 -15.40 -5.17
N PRO A 142 17.99 -14.60 -4.14
CA PRO A 142 19.30 -13.93 -4.10
C PRO A 142 20.45 -14.95 -4.23
N PRO A 143 21.54 -14.69 -4.99
CA PRO A 143 22.57 -15.69 -5.27
C PRO A 143 23.15 -16.39 -4.04
N ARG A 144 23.31 -15.65 -2.93
CA ARG A 144 23.81 -16.20 -1.65
C ARG A 144 22.87 -17.23 -1.00
N CYS A 145 21.60 -17.26 -1.37
CA CYS A 145 20.65 -18.26 -0.88
C CYS A 145 20.91 -19.65 -1.48
N ALA A 146 21.35 -19.73 -2.74
CA ALA A 146 21.72 -21.00 -3.37
C ALA A 146 23.02 -21.62 -2.81
N GLU A 147 23.82 -20.82 -2.08
CA GLU A 147 25.02 -21.28 -1.37
C GLU A 147 24.75 -21.68 0.09
N LYS A 148 23.57 -21.38 0.64
CA LYS A 148 23.22 -21.74 2.02
C LYS A 148 23.07 -23.25 2.16
N LYS A 149 23.33 -23.73 3.38
CA LYS A 149 23.12 -25.12 3.78
C LYS A 149 22.29 -25.14 5.04
N TYR A 150 21.19 -25.87 5.01
CA TYR A 150 20.28 -26.02 6.13
C TYR A 150 20.57 -27.33 6.89
N PRO A 151 20.21 -27.42 8.19
CA PRO A 151 20.38 -28.65 8.96
C PRO A 151 19.68 -29.86 8.31
N ALA A 152 20.20 -31.07 8.53
CA ALA A 152 19.54 -32.28 8.05
C ALA A 152 18.28 -32.60 8.89
N ASP A 153 18.31 -32.33 10.19
CA ASP A 153 17.29 -32.65 11.18
C ASP A 153 16.22 -31.54 11.31
N LEU A 154 15.67 -31.09 10.19
CA LEU A 154 14.58 -30.11 10.15
C LEU A 154 13.23 -30.74 10.56
N PRO A 155 12.32 -29.95 11.18
CA PRO A 155 10.97 -30.39 11.55
C PRO A 155 10.10 -30.70 10.34
N THR A 156 9.04 -31.50 10.54
CA THR A 156 8.07 -31.83 9.48
C THR A 156 7.05 -30.71 9.26
N ILE A 157 6.51 -30.62 8.03
CA ILE A 157 5.56 -29.58 7.62
C ILE A 157 4.26 -30.15 7.07
N SER A 158 3.13 -29.66 7.57
CA SER A 158 1.82 -29.83 6.94
C SER A 158 1.52 -28.61 6.06
N VAL A 159 1.24 -28.81 4.78
CA VAL A 159 0.93 -27.71 3.85
C VAL A 159 -0.58 -27.64 3.65
N VAL A 160 -1.21 -26.57 4.15
CA VAL A 160 -2.63 -26.26 3.96
C VAL A 160 -2.80 -25.41 2.72
N LEU A 161 -3.59 -25.88 1.75
CA LEU A 161 -4.00 -25.15 0.55
C LEU A 161 -5.50 -24.87 0.65
N ILE A 162 -5.85 -23.60 0.83
CA ILE A 162 -7.24 -23.12 0.90
C ILE A 162 -7.77 -22.73 -0.49
N TYR A 163 -9.03 -23.01 -0.80
CA TYR A 163 -9.64 -22.64 -2.07
C TYR A 163 -11.16 -22.44 -2.02
N LEU A 164 -11.64 -21.60 -2.94
CA LEU A 164 -13.05 -21.40 -3.27
C LEU A 164 -13.16 -21.18 -4.79
N ASP A 165 -13.84 -22.10 -5.49
CA ASP A 165 -14.12 -22.02 -6.94
C ASP A 165 -12.89 -21.71 -7.82
N GLU A 166 -11.74 -22.30 -7.49
CA GLU A 166 -10.52 -22.17 -8.26
C GLU A 166 -10.53 -23.01 -9.55
N ALA A 167 -9.70 -22.65 -10.53
CA ALA A 167 -9.46 -23.47 -11.71
C ALA A 167 -8.74 -24.78 -11.34
N LEU A 168 -9.23 -25.91 -11.85
CA LEU A 168 -8.70 -27.25 -11.54
C LEU A 168 -7.21 -27.40 -11.88
N SER A 169 -6.75 -26.84 -13.02
CA SER A 169 -5.34 -26.88 -13.41
C SER A 169 -4.41 -26.18 -12.43
N ILE A 170 -4.91 -25.14 -11.75
CA ILE A 170 -4.16 -24.37 -10.75
C ILE A 170 -4.02 -25.18 -9.45
N ILE A 171 -5.10 -25.79 -8.96
CA ILE A 171 -5.04 -26.69 -7.79
C ILE A 171 -4.05 -27.83 -8.04
N LYS A 172 -4.14 -28.48 -9.20
CA LYS A 172 -3.23 -29.59 -9.57
C LYS A 172 -1.76 -29.14 -9.64
N ARG A 173 -1.50 -27.97 -10.22
CA ARG A 173 -0.17 -27.34 -10.33
C ARG A 173 0.44 -27.00 -8.98
N ALA A 174 -0.33 -26.45 -8.05
CA ALA A 174 0.14 -26.13 -6.70
C ALA A 174 0.49 -27.39 -5.90
N ILE A 175 -0.37 -28.41 -5.92
CA ILE A 175 -0.09 -29.71 -5.28
C ILE A 175 1.20 -30.31 -5.86
N ARG A 176 1.33 -30.38 -7.19
CA ARG A 176 2.52 -30.94 -7.84
C ARG A 176 3.78 -30.14 -7.51
N SER A 177 3.72 -28.80 -7.53
CA SER A 177 4.87 -27.95 -7.20
C SER A 177 5.34 -28.14 -5.75
N VAL A 178 4.41 -28.25 -4.80
CA VAL A 178 4.72 -28.57 -3.39
C VAL A 178 5.33 -29.97 -3.25
N MET A 179 4.79 -30.98 -3.95
CA MET A 179 5.32 -32.35 -3.94
C MET A 179 6.74 -32.44 -4.53
N ASP A 180 6.99 -31.79 -5.67
CA ASP A 180 8.26 -31.90 -6.40
C ASP A 180 9.40 -31.15 -5.70
N LYS A 181 9.09 -30.02 -5.06
CA LYS A 181 10.09 -29.08 -4.52
C LYS A 181 10.20 -29.09 -2.99
N THR A 182 9.55 -30.04 -2.32
CA THR A 182 9.67 -30.26 -0.86
C THR A 182 10.18 -31.68 -0.61
N PRO A 183 11.34 -31.87 0.04
CA PRO A 183 11.86 -33.22 0.34
C PRO A 183 10.84 -34.09 1.08
N ALA A 184 10.65 -35.33 0.62
CA ALA A 184 9.64 -36.27 1.16
C ALA A 184 9.76 -36.55 2.67
N ARG A 185 10.96 -36.39 3.25
CA ARG A 185 11.20 -36.49 4.70
C ARG A 185 10.64 -35.32 5.52
N LEU A 186 10.34 -34.20 4.87
CA LEU A 186 9.84 -32.96 5.47
C LEU A 186 8.34 -32.82 5.27
N LEU A 187 7.85 -33.08 4.05
CA LEU A 187 6.44 -32.96 3.70
C LEU A 187 5.62 -34.05 4.41
N LYS A 188 4.88 -33.66 5.45
CA LYS A 188 4.08 -34.59 6.25
C LYS A 188 2.76 -34.94 5.56
N GLU A 189 2.13 -33.94 4.97
CA GLU A 189 0.82 -34.00 4.33
C GLU A 189 0.53 -32.70 3.57
N ILE A 190 -0.39 -32.78 2.61
CA ILE A 190 -1.03 -31.64 1.95
C ILE A 190 -2.52 -31.67 2.32
N ILE A 191 -3.06 -30.55 2.82
CA ILE A 191 -4.43 -30.44 3.31
C ILE A 191 -5.17 -29.45 2.43
N LEU A 192 -6.04 -29.96 1.56
CA LEU A 192 -6.90 -29.16 0.70
C LEU A 192 -8.14 -28.75 1.49
N VAL A 193 -8.39 -27.45 1.64
CA VAL A 193 -9.56 -26.92 2.35
C VAL A 193 -10.47 -26.18 1.38
N ASP A 194 -11.62 -26.80 1.12
CA ASP A 194 -12.68 -26.34 0.24
C ASP A 194 -13.70 -25.50 1.03
N ASP A 195 -13.68 -24.18 0.86
CA ASP A 195 -14.63 -23.25 1.51
C ASP A 195 -15.99 -23.19 0.78
N HIS A 196 -16.54 -24.37 0.46
CA HIS A 196 -17.84 -24.56 -0.20
C HIS A 196 -17.87 -24.18 -1.69
N SER A 197 -16.91 -24.68 -2.48
CA SER A 197 -16.88 -24.49 -3.93
C SER A 197 -18.12 -25.08 -4.64
N SER A 198 -18.68 -24.29 -5.57
CA SER A 198 -19.79 -24.64 -6.44
C SER A 198 -19.35 -25.40 -7.71
N ASN A 199 -18.09 -25.26 -8.12
CA ASN A 199 -17.55 -25.82 -9.36
C ASN A 199 -17.54 -27.35 -9.36
N GLU A 200 -18.28 -27.96 -10.31
CA GLU A 200 -18.37 -29.42 -10.47
C GLU A 200 -17.01 -30.10 -10.72
N ASP A 201 -16.09 -29.40 -11.42
CA ASP A 201 -14.73 -29.90 -11.69
C ASP A 201 -13.89 -30.09 -10.41
N LEU A 202 -14.29 -29.48 -9.28
CA LEU A 202 -13.62 -29.61 -7.99
C LEU A 202 -14.18 -30.75 -7.12
N LYS A 203 -15.12 -31.53 -7.67
CA LYS A 203 -15.64 -32.76 -7.08
C LYS A 203 -14.87 -33.95 -7.66
N GLU A 204 -15.48 -34.69 -8.58
CA GLU A 204 -14.97 -35.98 -9.10
C GLU A 204 -13.57 -35.86 -9.75
N LYS A 205 -13.36 -34.89 -10.65
CA LYS A 205 -12.06 -34.72 -11.37
C LYS A 205 -10.88 -34.29 -10.48
N LEU A 206 -11.16 -33.77 -9.29
CA LEU A 206 -10.16 -33.48 -8.27
C LEU A 206 -9.88 -34.73 -7.43
N ASP A 207 -10.92 -35.49 -7.05
CA ASP A 207 -10.79 -36.74 -6.32
C ASP A 207 -10.09 -37.85 -7.13
N GLU A 208 -10.31 -37.91 -8.44
CA GLU A 208 -9.52 -38.74 -9.36
C GLU A 208 -8.02 -38.41 -9.29
N TYR A 209 -7.66 -37.13 -9.27
CA TYR A 209 -6.26 -36.70 -9.22
C TYR A 209 -5.62 -36.93 -7.85
N ILE A 210 -6.39 -36.77 -6.77
CA ILE A 210 -5.95 -37.14 -5.41
C ILE A 210 -5.70 -38.66 -5.32
N THR A 211 -6.55 -39.46 -5.97
CA THR A 211 -6.38 -40.92 -6.04
C THR A 211 -5.06 -41.30 -6.72
N LEU A 212 -4.75 -40.69 -7.88
CA LEU A 212 -3.45 -40.88 -8.56
C LEU A 212 -2.26 -40.47 -7.66
N ILE A 213 -2.38 -39.38 -6.89
CA ILE A 213 -1.33 -39.00 -5.93
C ILE A 213 -1.20 -40.03 -4.80
N HIS A 214 -2.28 -40.69 -4.38
CA HIS A 214 -2.23 -41.76 -3.37
C HIS A 214 -1.66 -43.08 -3.92
N GLU A 215 -1.65 -43.29 -5.23
CA GLU A 215 -0.91 -44.39 -5.86
C GLU A 215 0.62 -44.16 -5.77
N GLU A 216 1.09 -42.91 -5.95
CA GLU A 216 2.50 -42.53 -5.76
C GLU A 216 2.87 -42.46 -4.26
N HIS A 217 2.10 -41.72 -3.47
CA HIS A 217 2.35 -41.41 -2.06
C HIS A 217 1.06 -41.58 -1.22
N PRO A 218 0.79 -42.80 -0.69
CA PRO A 218 -0.45 -43.12 0.04
C PRO A 218 -0.75 -42.17 1.21
N GLY A 219 -1.94 -41.58 1.20
CA GLY A 219 -2.43 -40.71 2.28
C GLY A 219 -1.76 -39.33 2.38
N LEU A 220 -0.92 -38.94 1.40
CA LEU A 220 -0.22 -37.65 1.39
C LEU A 220 -1.19 -36.46 1.36
N VAL A 221 -2.24 -36.55 0.54
CA VAL A 221 -3.25 -35.49 0.39
C VAL A 221 -4.50 -35.79 1.20
N LYS A 222 -5.01 -34.81 1.94
CA LYS A 222 -6.28 -34.85 2.68
C LYS A 222 -7.21 -33.76 2.19
N LYS A 223 -8.53 -34.01 2.17
CA LYS A 223 -9.55 -33.02 1.82
C LYS A 223 -10.42 -32.68 3.03
N VAL A 224 -10.63 -31.40 3.27
CA VAL A 224 -11.58 -30.83 4.23
C VAL A 224 -12.55 -29.97 3.44
N ARG A 225 -13.86 -30.16 3.60
CA ARG A 225 -14.88 -29.36 2.90
C ARG A 225 -15.87 -28.78 3.89
N HIS A 226 -16.16 -27.49 3.75
CA HIS A 226 -17.20 -26.83 4.54
C HIS A 226 -18.61 -27.08 3.98
N SER A 227 -19.59 -27.19 4.88
CA SER A 227 -21.01 -27.35 4.55
C SER A 227 -21.66 -26.08 3.99
N GLU A 228 -21.06 -24.92 4.24
CA GLU A 228 -21.43 -23.60 3.77
C GLU A 228 -20.15 -22.74 3.64
N GLN A 229 -20.21 -21.60 2.96
CA GLN A 229 -19.05 -20.71 2.83
C GLN A 229 -18.78 -19.99 4.15
N LEU A 230 -17.63 -20.25 4.78
CA LEU A 230 -17.26 -19.68 6.09
C LEU A 230 -16.24 -18.53 5.96
N GLY A 231 -15.52 -18.45 4.84
CA GLY A 231 -14.54 -17.42 4.53
C GLY A 231 -13.11 -17.78 4.92
N LEU A 232 -12.18 -16.96 4.44
CA LEU A 232 -10.73 -17.18 4.48
C LEU A 232 -10.21 -17.60 5.86
N THR A 233 -10.60 -16.87 6.91
CA THR A 233 -10.12 -17.12 8.27
C THR A 233 -10.55 -18.50 8.78
N GLN A 234 -11.78 -18.92 8.50
CA GLN A 234 -12.28 -20.23 8.92
C GLN A 234 -11.66 -21.36 8.10
N ALA A 235 -11.43 -21.17 6.79
CA ALA A 235 -10.71 -22.15 5.97
C ALA A 235 -9.28 -22.39 6.49
N ARG A 236 -8.53 -21.32 6.79
CA ARG A 236 -7.20 -21.41 7.42
C ARG A 236 -7.24 -22.13 8.79
N LEU A 237 -8.24 -21.83 9.62
CA LEU A 237 -8.43 -22.50 10.93
C LEU A 237 -8.78 -23.99 10.79
N SER A 238 -9.65 -24.36 9.86
CA SER A 238 -10.03 -25.76 9.61
C SER A 238 -8.85 -26.60 9.14
N GLY A 239 -8.02 -26.06 8.24
CA GLY A 239 -6.78 -26.73 7.81
C GLY A 239 -5.77 -26.90 8.94
N TRP A 240 -5.54 -25.86 9.75
CA TRP A 240 -4.66 -25.93 10.92
C TRP A 240 -5.13 -26.98 11.95
N LYS A 241 -6.44 -27.07 12.23
CA LYS A 241 -7.01 -28.02 13.21
C LYS A 241 -6.72 -29.49 12.88
N VAL A 242 -6.65 -29.85 11.59
CA VAL A 242 -6.42 -31.23 11.14
C VAL A 242 -4.93 -31.54 10.85
N ALA A 243 -4.06 -30.53 10.90
CA ALA A 243 -2.63 -30.69 10.66
C ALA A 243 -1.93 -31.47 11.80
N VAL A 244 -1.05 -32.40 11.42
CA VAL A 244 -0.29 -33.27 12.34
C VAL A 244 1.23 -33.09 12.28
N GLY A 245 1.76 -32.35 11.30
CA GLY A 245 3.18 -31.99 11.22
C GLY A 245 3.65 -31.14 12.40
N ASP A 246 4.96 -30.97 12.54
CA ASP A 246 5.52 -30.11 13.60
C ASP A 246 5.19 -28.64 13.32
N LEU A 247 5.41 -28.23 12.07
CA LEU A 247 5.09 -26.90 11.55
C LEU A 247 3.89 -26.96 10.60
N VAL A 248 3.21 -25.83 10.44
CA VAL A 248 2.10 -25.65 9.49
C VAL A 248 2.47 -24.53 8.51
N ALA A 249 2.36 -24.79 7.22
CA ALA A 249 2.32 -23.75 6.18
C ALA A 249 0.87 -23.57 5.74
N ILE A 250 0.38 -22.34 5.72
CA ILE A 250 -0.96 -22.00 5.25
C ILE A 250 -0.81 -21.12 4.01
N LEU A 251 -1.21 -21.64 2.86
CA LEU A 251 -1.03 -21.04 1.55
C LEU A 251 -2.38 -20.89 0.81
N ASP A 252 -2.51 -19.83 0.03
CA ASP A 252 -3.50 -19.75 -1.05
C ASP A 252 -3.20 -20.87 -2.07
N VAL A 253 -4.21 -21.42 -2.74
CA VAL A 253 -3.99 -22.53 -3.69
C VAL A 253 -3.36 -22.12 -5.02
N HIS A 254 -3.42 -20.84 -5.42
CA HIS A 254 -2.91 -20.38 -6.73
C HIS A 254 -1.43 -19.99 -6.69
N ILE A 255 -0.60 -20.97 -6.34
CA ILE A 255 0.83 -20.82 -6.10
C ILE A 255 1.68 -21.86 -6.85
N GLU A 256 2.94 -21.49 -7.09
CA GLU A 256 4.04 -22.41 -7.45
C GLU A 256 5.23 -22.08 -6.54
N VAL A 257 5.61 -23.01 -5.66
CA VAL A 257 6.78 -22.81 -4.77
C VAL A 257 8.08 -22.87 -5.58
N HIS A 258 9.13 -22.16 -5.12
CA HIS A 258 10.46 -22.28 -5.71
C HIS A 258 11.22 -23.49 -5.17
N VAL A 259 12.35 -23.81 -5.80
CA VAL A 259 13.30 -24.81 -5.30
C VAL A 259 13.76 -24.43 -3.88
N GLU A 260 13.79 -25.41 -2.98
CA GLU A 260 14.30 -25.25 -1.60
C GLU A 260 13.58 -24.12 -0.82
N TRP A 261 12.26 -23.98 -1.04
CA TRP A 261 11.44 -22.99 -0.34
C TRP A 261 11.23 -23.35 1.14
N ALA A 262 11.05 -24.64 1.46
CA ALA A 262 10.66 -25.06 2.81
C ALA A 262 11.84 -24.92 3.78
N GLU A 263 13.00 -25.44 3.43
CA GLU A 263 14.20 -25.55 4.26
C GLU A 263 14.58 -24.25 5.00
N PRO A 264 14.67 -23.07 4.37
CA PRO A 264 14.91 -21.81 5.07
C PRO A 264 13.81 -21.42 6.08
N LEU A 265 12.54 -21.72 5.79
CA LEU A 265 11.42 -21.44 6.71
C LEU A 265 11.47 -22.38 7.92
N LEU A 266 11.68 -23.68 7.67
CA LEU A 266 11.78 -24.71 8.71
C LEU A 266 13.00 -24.48 9.61
N ALA A 267 14.13 -24.08 9.03
CA ALA A 267 15.35 -23.79 9.77
C ALA A 267 15.14 -22.61 10.73
N ARG A 268 14.49 -21.54 10.27
CA ARG A 268 14.27 -20.35 11.10
C ARG A 268 13.32 -20.61 12.27
N ILE A 269 12.22 -21.34 12.06
CA ILE A 269 11.30 -21.70 13.16
C ILE A 269 11.95 -22.72 14.12
N LYS A 270 12.86 -23.59 13.63
CA LYS A 270 13.62 -24.50 14.51
C LYS A 270 14.54 -23.75 15.49
N GLU A 271 15.12 -22.62 15.07
CA GLU A 271 15.93 -21.77 15.95
C GLU A 271 15.08 -21.06 17.02
N ASP A 272 13.88 -20.60 16.66
CA ASP A 272 12.94 -19.93 17.56
C ASP A 272 11.50 -20.31 17.21
N ARG A 273 10.87 -21.19 18.01
CA ARG A 273 9.50 -21.64 17.75
C ARG A 273 8.44 -20.53 17.83
N THR A 274 8.81 -19.34 18.33
CA THR A 274 7.89 -18.21 18.53
C THR A 274 7.88 -17.21 17.37
N VAL A 275 8.69 -17.44 16.34
CA VAL A 275 8.62 -16.70 15.08
C VAL A 275 7.57 -17.29 14.16
N ILE A 276 6.75 -16.43 13.54
CA ILE A 276 5.96 -16.79 12.37
C ILE A 276 6.67 -16.19 11.15
N VAL A 277 6.90 -17.02 10.15
CA VAL A 277 7.67 -16.62 8.96
C VAL A 277 6.81 -16.57 7.71
N THR A 278 7.22 -15.74 6.76
CA THR A 278 6.62 -15.65 5.43
C THR A 278 7.70 -15.65 4.35
N PRO A 279 7.49 -16.31 3.20
CA PRO A 279 8.41 -16.25 2.06
C PRO A 279 8.22 -14.95 1.26
N VAL A 280 9.11 -14.69 0.32
CA VAL A 280 8.93 -13.60 -0.66
C VAL A 280 7.98 -14.07 -1.77
N PHE A 281 7.00 -13.24 -2.09
CA PHE A 281 6.00 -13.52 -3.13
C PHE A 281 6.45 -12.95 -4.47
N ASP A 282 6.90 -13.82 -5.37
CA ASP A 282 7.08 -13.45 -6.77
C ASP A 282 5.71 -13.42 -7.45
N ARG A 283 5.51 -12.49 -8.40
CA ARG A 283 4.23 -12.34 -9.09
C ARG A 283 4.17 -13.29 -10.28
N VAL A 284 3.12 -14.07 -10.38
CA VAL A 284 2.72 -14.68 -11.65
C VAL A 284 1.69 -13.75 -12.30
N ASN A 285 2.00 -13.30 -13.52
CA ASN A 285 1.13 -12.37 -14.26
C ASN A 285 -0.23 -13.01 -14.60
N TYR A 286 -1.31 -12.25 -14.48
CA TYR A 286 -2.67 -12.75 -14.71
C TYR A 286 -2.95 -13.14 -16.18
N ASP A 287 -2.21 -12.58 -17.14
CA ASP A 287 -2.45 -12.69 -18.58
C ASP A 287 -1.59 -13.77 -19.26
N ASP A 288 -0.27 -13.76 -19.05
CA ASP A 288 0.65 -14.71 -19.69
C ASP A 288 1.22 -15.80 -18.76
N LEU A 289 0.86 -15.76 -17.47
CA LEU A 289 1.35 -16.66 -16.42
C LEU A 289 2.89 -16.72 -16.29
N THR A 290 3.60 -15.67 -16.72
CA THR A 290 5.05 -15.54 -16.50
C THR A 290 5.37 -15.11 -15.07
N VAL A 291 6.50 -15.59 -14.54
CA VAL A 291 6.97 -15.28 -13.18
C VAL A 291 7.85 -14.04 -13.21
N MET A 292 7.47 -13.03 -12.42
CA MET A 292 8.13 -11.74 -12.29
C MET A 292 8.72 -11.61 -10.87
N PRO A 293 10.05 -11.44 -10.72
CA PRO A 293 10.71 -11.47 -9.43
C PRO A 293 10.38 -10.26 -8.57
N TYR A 294 10.12 -10.50 -7.28
CA TYR A 294 10.02 -9.47 -6.26
C TYR A 294 11.30 -9.39 -5.41
N ILE A 295 11.60 -8.19 -4.94
CA ILE A 295 12.66 -7.92 -3.96
C ILE A 295 12.06 -8.09 -2.57
N ALA A 296 12.82 -8.66 -1.64
CA ALA A 296 12.38 -8.81 -0.25
C ALA A 296 12.11 -7.44 0.39
N ALA A 297 10.96 -7.34 1.06
CA ALA A 297 10.46 -6.14 1.75
C ALA A 297 9.75 -6.58 3.03
N ALA A 298 9.51 -5.64 3.95
CA ALA A 298 8.68 -5.89 5.13
C ALA A 298 7.19 -5.83 4.74
N ASP A 299 6.38 -6.69 5.35
CA ASP A 299 4.92 -6.59 5.30
C ASP A 299 4.48 -5.57 6.37
N ALA A 300 3.82 -4.52 5.93
CA ALA A 300 3.39 -3.37 6.73
C ALA A 300 1.88 -3.10 6.51
N PHE A 301 1.30 -2.10 7.18
CA PHE A 301 -0.12 -1.73 6.98
C PHE A 301 -0.40 -0.24 7.21
N ASP A 302 -1.53 0.25 6.71
CA ASP A 302 -2.04 1.61 6.95
C ASP A 302 -3.12 1.66 8.06
N TRP A 303 -3.61 2.85 8.45
CA TRP A 303 -4.65 2.94 9.49
C TRP A 303 -6.04 2.41 9.10
N ALA A 304 -6.31 2.13 7.81
CA ALA A 304 -7.49 1.37 7.41
C ALA A 304 -7.27 -0.16 7.57
N LEU A 305 -6.05 -0.56 7.94
CA LEU A 305 -5.55 -1.93 8.09
C LEU A 305 -5.41 -2.68 6.75
N TRP A 306 -5.10 -1.94 5.67
CA TRP A 306 -4.66 -2.54 4.42
C TRP A 306 -3.17 -2.89 4.48
N CYS A 307 -2.83 -4.16 4.19
CA CYS A 307 -1.44 -4.59 4.09
C CYS A 307 -0.74 -4.06 2.83
N MET A 308 0.52 -3.67 2.98
CA MET A 308 1.37 -3.11 1.94
C MET A 308 2.83 -3.51 2.16
N TYR A 309 3.66 -3.40 1.13
CA TYR A 309 5.11 -3.53 1.30
C TYR A 309 5.73 -2.22 1.79
N GLU A 310 6.71 -2.34 2.69
CA GLU A 310 7.57 -1.27 3.16
C GLU A 310 9.03 -1.73 3.12
N SER A 311 9.99 -0.81 3.00
CA SER A 311 11.41 -1.17 3.14
C SER A 311 11.67 -1.79 4.51
N PHE A 312 12.60 -2.74 4.59
CA PHE A 312 13.09 -3.19 5.90
C PHE A 312 13.71 -2.03 6.69
N ARG A 313 13.92 -2.25 7.98
CA ARG A 313 14.63 -1.26 8.79
C ARG A 313 16.10 -1.11 8.33
N PRO A 314 16.73 0.06 8.56
CA PRO A 314 18.12 0.31 8.14
C PRO A 314 19.11 -0.77 8.59
N GLU A 315 18.93 -1.35 9.78
CA GLU A 315 19.84 -2.34 10.33
C GLU A 315 19.90 -3.63 9.50
N TRP A 316 18.87 -3.95 8.71
CA TRP A 316 18.89 -5.09 7.78
C TRP A 316 19.75 -4.80 6.56
N TYR A 317 19.66 -3.59 5.99
CA TYR A 317 20.48 -3.17 4.85
C TYR A 317 21.97 -3.01 5.24
N ASP A 318 22.25 -2.63 6.49
CA ASP A 318 23.62 -2.54 7.02
C ASP A 318 24.35 -3.89 7.05
N LEU A 319 23.63 -5.02 7.11
CA LEU A 319 24.20 -6.38 7.01
C LEU A 319 24.83 -6.66 5.64
N LYS A 320 24.38 -5.96 4.58
CA LYS A 320 24.79 -6.19 3.17
C LYS A 320 24.65 -7.66 2.74
N ASP A 321 23.62 -8.32 3.26
CA ASP A 321 23.33 -9.72 3.00
C ASP A 321 21.83 -9.93 2.84
N GLU A 322 21.37 -9.83 1.59
CA GLU A 322 19.96 -10.01 1.20
C GLU A 322 19.41 -11.41 1.50
N SER A 323 20.25 -12.36 1.93
CA SER A 323 19.83 -13.70 2.34
C SER A 323 19.31 -13.78 3.78
N GLN A 324 19.43 -12.71 4.58
CA GLN A 324 19.10 -12.71 6.00
C GLN A 324 17.60 -12.47 6.26
N PRO A 325 16.99 -13.13 7.27
CA PRO A 325 15.63 -12.83 7.71
C PRO A 325 15.41 -11.35 7.99
N GLY A 326 14.31 -10.79 7.49
CA GLY A 326 13.92 -9.40 7.68
C GLY A 326 12.73 -9.29 8.64
N LYS A 327 12.90 -8.57 9.76
CA LYS A 327 11.81 -8.33 10.72
C LYS A 327 10.70 -7.50 10.08
N SER A 328 9.46 -7.92 10.30
CA SER A 328 8.28 -7.39 9.62
C SER A 328 7.22 -6.92 10.63
N PRO A 329 6.63 -5.71 10.49
CA PRO A 329 5.52 -5.28 11.36
C PRO A 329 4.30 -6.20 11.31
N SER A 330 3.97 -6.69 10.11
CA SER A 330 2.83 -7.54 9.80
C SER A 330 3.28 -8.82 9.08
N ILE A 331 2.30 -9.63 8.71
CA ILE A 331 2.37 -10.65 7.67
C ILE A 331 1.29 -10.36 6.63
N MET A 332 1.42 -10.80 5.37
CA MET A 332 0.42 -10.48 4.34
C MET A 332 -0.62 -11.56 4.03
N GLY A 333 -0.25 -12.81 3.73
CA GLY A 333 -1.24 -13.82 3.35
C GLY A 333 -0.80 -15.24 3.67
N ILE A 334 0.25 -15.68 2.99
CA ILE A 334 0.94 -16.92 3.28
C ILE A 334 1.67 -16.81 4.62
N LEU A 335 1.62 -17.87 5.44
CA LEU A 335 2.35 -17.94 6.70
C LEU A 335 2.85 -19.35 6.99
N VAL A 336 3.98 -19.47 7.69
CA VAL A 336 4.48 -20.72 8.26
C VAL A 336 4.79 -20.51 9.75
N ALA A 337 4.37 -21.44 10.60
CA ALA A 337 4.51 -21.35 12.06
C ALA A 337 4.71 -22.74 12.71
N ASP A 338 5.26 -22.77 13.92
CA ASP A 338 5.11 -23.93 14.81
C ASP A 338 3.62 -24.14 15.11
N ARG A 339 3.14 -25.35 14.83
CA ARG A 339 1.70 -25.65 14.88
C ARG A 339 1.13 -25.53 16.29
N LYS A 340 1.93 -25.81 17.33
CA LYS A 340 1.52 -25.70 18.74
C LYS A 340 1.54 -24.25 19.18
N PHE A 341 2.62 -23.52 18.90
CA PHE A 341 2.73 -22.09 19.18
C PHE A 341 1.58 -21.30 18.55
N PHE A 342 1.24 -21.58 17.29
CA PHE A 342 0.10 -20.95 16.62
C PHE A 342 -1.22 -21.16 17.38
N GLY A 343 -1.43 -22.35 17.98
CA GLY A 343 -2.56 -22.61 18.87
C GLY A 343 -2.45 -21.91 20.23
N GLU A 344 -1.28 -21.92 20.86
CA GLU A 344 -0.99 -21.25 22.14
C GLU A 344 -1.33 -19.76 22.10
N ILE A 345 -1.01 -19.07 20.99
CA ILE A 345 -1.34 -17.65 20.77
C ILE A 345 -2.76 -17.39 20.26
N GLY A 346 -3.64 -18.40 20.22
CA GLY A 346 -5.04 -18.26 19.79
C GLY A 346 -5.25 -18.16 18.27
N SER A 347 -4.38 -18.78 17.47
CA SER A 347 -4.48 -19.01 16.02
C SER A 347 -4.91 -17.80 15.18
N LEU A 348 -6.16 -17.73 14.70
CA LEU A 348 -6.77 -16.58 14.03
C LEU A 348 -8.11 -16.21 14.71
N ASP A 349 -8.62 -15.00 14.49
CA ASP A 349 -9.92 -14.57 15.04
C ASP A 349 -11.10 -15.20 14.27
N GLY A 350 -11.64 -16.29 14.79
CA GLY A 350 -12.81 -16.96 14.21
C GLY A 350 -14.07 -16.09 14.08
N GLY A 351 -14.13 -14.92 14.73
CA GLY A 351 -15.21 -13.94 14.54
C GLY A 351 -15.02 -12.99 13.35
N MET A 352 -13.90 -13.08 12.62
CA MET A 352 -13.70 -12.40 11.34
C MET A 352 -14.49 -13.10 10.23
N LYS A 353 -15.11 -12.31 9.35
CA LYS A 353 -15.97 -12.81 8.28
C LYS A 353 -15.34 -12.57 6.92
N ILE A 354 -15.46 -13.58 6.05
CA ILE A 354 -15.10 -13.54 4.62
C ILE A 354 -13.61 -13.21 4.38
N TYR A 355 -13.22 -11.94 4.48
CA TYR A 355 -11.90 -11.47 4.09
C TYR A 355 -11.46 -10.20 4.84
N GLY A 356 -10.15 -10.08 5.07
CA GLY A 356 -9.46 -8.83 5.36
C GLY A 356 -9.26 -8.53 6.84
N GLY A 357 -8.06 -8.05 7.17
CA GLY A 357 -7.65 -7.65 8.52
C GLY A 357 -7.11 -8.79 9.39
N GLU A 358 -7.26 -10.06 8.98
CA GLU A 358 -6.81 -11.22 9.77
C GLU A 358 -5.28 -11.35 9.82
N ASN A 359 -4.65 -10.91 8.74
CA ASN A 359 -3.21 -10.83 8.56
C ASN A 359 -2.58 -9.74 9.45
N VAL A 360 -3.16 -8.54 9.47
CA VAL A 360 -2.78 -7.43 10.37
C VAL A 360 -3.03 -7.78 11.84
N GLU A 361 -4.16 -8.44 12.15
CA GLU A 361 -4.47 -8.91 13.51
C GLU A 361 -3.41 -9.88 14.03
N LEU A 362 -3.04 -10.86 13.21
CA LEU A 362 -2.01 -11.84 13.55
C LEU A 362 -0.65 -11.14 13.76
N GLY A 363 -0.26 -10.26 12.84
CA GLY A 363 0.99 -9.50 12.94
C GLY A 363 1.10 -8.70 14.25
N ILE A 364 0.09 -7.90 14.56
CA ILE A 364 0.04 -7.11 15.79
C ILE A 364 0.05 -8.02 17.03
N ARG A 365 -0.81 -9.05 17.06
CA ARG A 365 -0.92 -9.97 18.19
C ARG A 365 0.38 -10.71 18.48
N VAL A 366 1.04 -11.27 17.48
CA VAL A 366 2.29 -12.03 17.65
C VAL A 366 3.35 -11.15 18.34
N TRP A 367 3.57 -9.94 17.83
CA TRP A 367 4.52 -9.00 18.40
C TRP A 367 4.16 -8.53 19.81
N LEU A 368 2.88 -8.24 20.07
CA LEU A 368 2.44 -7.83 21.42
C LEU A 368 2.53 -8.97 22.44
N CYS A 369 2.30 -10.21 22.02
CA CYS A 369 2.20 -11.38 22.89
C CYS A 369 3.49 -12.23 22.96
N GLY A 370 4.62 -11.68 22.50
CA GLY A 370 5.96 -12.22 22.79
C GLY A 370 6.62 -13.06 21.70
N GLY A 371 6.03 -13.16 20.50
CA GLY A 371 6.68 -13.70 19.31
C GLY A 371 7.19 -12.60 18.37
N SER A 372 7.52 -12.97 17.14
CA SER A 372 7.88 -12.02 16.07
C SER A 372 7.43 -12.49 14.68
N ILE A 373 7.34 -11.55 13.73
CA ILE A 373 7.14 -11.87 12.31
C ILE A 373 8.43 -11.58 11.53
N GLU A 374 8.83 -12.50 10.66
CA GLU A 374 9.99 -12.36 9.79
C GLU A 374 9.69 -12.80 8.34
N VAL A 375 10.12 -11.98 7.38
CA VAL A 375 10.16 -12.32 5.95
C VAL A 375 11.49 -13.03 5.67
N ILE A 376 11.46 -14.14 4.93
CA ILE A 376 12.62 -15.01 4.69
C ILE A 376 13.02 -14.96 3.20
N PRO A 377 14.02 -14.14 2.81
CA PRO A 377 14.33 -13.87 1.40
C PRO A 377 14.76 -15.09 0.57
N CYS A 378 15.32 -16.12 1.23
CA CYS A 378 15.73 -17.35 0.57
C CYS A 378 14.58 -18.31 0.28
N SER A 379 13.41 -18.12 0.90
CA SER A 379 12.20 -18.82 0.50
C SER A 379 11.39 -17.95 -0.44
N LYS A 380 11.04 -18.51 -1.60
CA LYS A 380 10.20 -17.83 -2.59
C LYS A 380 9.01 -18.69 -3.00
N ILE A 381 7.88 -18.03 -3.23
CA ILE A 381 6.67 -18.63 -3.79
C ILE A 381 6.17 -17.68 -4.89
N ALA A 382 5.96 -18.23 -6.09
CA ALA A 382 5.29 -17.51 -7.16
C ALA A 382 3.76 -17.59 -6.93
N HIS A 383 3.09 -16.45 -6.85
CA HIS A 383 1.65 -16.33 -6.55
C HIS A 383 0.91 -15.59 -7.68
N ILE A 384 -0.25 -16.10 -8.09
CA ILE A 384 -1.02 -15.52 -9.20
C ILE A 384 -1.73 -14.24 -8.78
N GLU A 385 -1.30 -13.11 -9.36
CA GLU A 385 -2.05 -11.87 -9.30
C GLU A 385 -3.37 -12.04 -10.07
N ARG A 386 -4.48 -11.55 -9.52
CA ARG A 386 -5.77 -11.52 -10.23
C ARG A 386 -6.06 -10.13 -10.75
N ALA A 387 -6.50 -10.02 -12.01
CA ALA A 387 -6.99 -8.76 -12.57
C ALA A 387 -8.34 -8.34 -11.97
N ILE A 388 -9.17 -9.32 -11.59
CA ILE A 388 -10.47 -9.12 -10.93
C ILE A 388 -10.71 -10.21 -9.88
N LYS A 389 -11.57 -9.94 -8.89
CA LYS A 389 -11.98 -10.90 -7.85
C LYS A 389 -13.47 -11.24 -8.02
N PRO A 390 -13.82 -12.27 -8.80
CA PRO A 390 -15.20 -12.49 -9.23
C PRO A 390 -16.14 -12.99 -8.12
N TYR A 391 -15.63 -13.75 -7.14
CA TYR A 391 -16.41 -14.34 -6.05
C TYR A 391 -16.81 -13.34 -4.94
N LEU A 392 -16.25 -12.13 -4.91
CA LEU A 392 -16.53 -11.12 -3.87
C LEU A 392 -16.61 -9.70 -4.48
N PRO A 393 -17.80 -9.25 -4.91
CA PRO A 393 -17.96 -7.97 -5.61
C PRO A 393 -17.94 -6.73 -4.71
N ASP A 394 -18.28 -6.86 -3.42
CA ASP A 394 -18.14 -5.80 -2.40
C ASP A 394 -17.52 -6.37 -1.12
N PHE A 395 -16.35 -5.85 -0.77
CA PHE A 395 -15.61 -6.19 0.45
C PHE A 395 -15.80 -5.15 1.58
N SER A 396 -16.30 -3.96 1.26
CA SER A 396 -16.14 -2.75 2.06
C SER A 396 -16.70 -2.89 3.48
N VAL A 397 -17.89 -3.50 3.60
CA VAL A 397 -18.58 -3.74 4.88
C VAL A 397 -17.81 -4.74 5.74
N MET A 398 -17.35 -5.85 5.17
CA MET A 398 -16.70 -6.93 5.94
C MET A 398 -15.28 -6.57 6.35
N VAL A 399 -14.50 -5.93 5.48
CA VAL A 399 -13.15 -5.46 5.81
C VAL A 399 -13.23 -4.37 6.89
N LYS A 400 -14.14 -3.39 6.75
CA LYS A 400 -14.37 -2.35 7.77
C LYS A 400 -14.78 -2.96 9.12
N ARG A 401 -15.69 -3.95 9.12
CA ARG A 401 -16.09 -4.68 10.33
C ARG A 401 -14.90 -5.40 10.97
N ASN A 402 -14.13 -6.16 10.20
CA ASN A 402 -12.99 -6.92 10.71
C ASN A 402 -11.90 -5.97 11.25
N ALA A 403 -11.62 -4.86 10.55
CA ALA A 403 -10.68 -3.84 11.02
C ALA A 403 -11.09 -3.23 12.37
N LEU A 404 -12.39 -2.98 12.58
CA LEU A 404 -12.90 -2.52 13.86
C LEU A 404 -12.83 -3.58 14.98
N ARG A 405 -12.91 -4.89 14.66
CA ARG A 405 -12.59 -5.96 15.63
C ARG A 405 -11.13 -5.90 16.07
N VAL A 406 -10.19 -5.73 15.13
CA VAL A 406 -8.77 -5.55 15.45
C VAL A 406 -8.58 -4.32 16.34
N ALA A 407 -9.22 -3.21 15.98
CA ALA A 407 -9.16 -1.95 16.72
C ALA A 407 -9.62 -2.09 18.18
N GLU A 408 -10.75 -2.75 18.41
CA GLU A 408 -11.35 -2.91 19.73
C GLU A 408 -10.59 -3.89 20.66
N VAL A 409 -9.75 -4.77 20.12
CA VAL A 409 -8.98 -5.75 20.90
C VAL A 409 -7.52 -5.32 21.09
N TRP A 410 -6.87 -4.80 20.04
CA TRP A 410 -5.41 -4.71 19.95
C TRP A 410 -4.84 -3.30 19.90
N LEU A 411 -5.63 -2.29 19.53
CA LEU A 411 -5.11 -0.93 19.27
C LEU A 411 -5.21 0.04 20.46
N ASP A 412 -5.73 -0.37 21.61
CA ASP A 412 -5.85 0.47 22.82
C ASP A 412 -6.47 1.85 22.54
N GLU A 413 -5.82 2.94 22.99
CA GLU A 413 -6.26 4.31 22.72
C GLU A 413 -6.07 4.77 21.26
N TYR A 414 -5.50 3.93 20.38
CA TYR A 414 -5.29 4.23 18.96
C TYR A 414 -6.45 3.77 18.06
N LYS A 415 -7.47 3.11 18.60
CA LYS A 415 -8.58 2.58 17.80
C LYS A 415 -9.31 3.65 16.96
N HIS A 416 -9.34 4.91 17.42
CA HIS A 416 -9.94 6.03 16.68
C HIS A 416 -9.28 6.27 15.32
N ASN A 417 -8.01 5.92 15.13
CA ASN A 417 -7.33 6.03 13.84
C ASN A 417 -8.03 5.20 12.76
N VAL A 418 -8.56 4.01 13.13
CA VAL A 418 -9.31 3.14 12.22
C VAL A 418 -10.66 3.80 11.86
N ASN A 419 -11.39 4.35 12.83
CA ASN A 419 -12.61 5.12 12.56
C ASN A 419 -12.36 6.30 11.61
N ILE A 420 -11.26 7.03 11.80
CA ILE A 420 -10.87 8.18 10.96
C ILE A 420 -10.47 7.74 9.55
N ALA A 421 -9.70 6.67 9.42
CA ALA A 421 -9.26 6.13 8.12
C ALA A 421 -10.44 5.61 7.28
N TRP A 422 -11.43 4.99 7.93
CA TRP A 422 -12.68 4.56 7.29
C TRP A 422 -13.77 5.66 7.18
N ASN A 423 -13.46 6.90 7.58
CA ASN A 423 -14.36 8.06 7.61
C ASN A 423 -15.73 7.78 8.27
N ILE A 424 -15.74 7.05 9.38
CA ILE A 424 -16.94 6.76 10.19
C ILE A 424 -16.90 7.49 11.54
N PRO A 425 -18.04 7.68 12.23
CA PRO A 425 -18.06 8.26 13.58
C PRO A 425 -17.15 7.51 14.56
N LEU A 426 -16.58 8.24 15.52
CA LEU A 426 -15.79 7.66 16.63
C LEU A 426 -16.65 6.82 17.59
N GLU A 427 -17.92 7.18 17.74
CA GLU A 427 -18.90 6.54 18.60
C GLU A 427 -20.21 6.33 17.82
N ASN A 428 -20.98 5.29 18.16
CA ASN A 428 -22.32 5.03 17.62
C ASN A 428 -22.39 4.94 16.08
N HIS A 429 -21.32 4.45 15.43
CA HIS A 429 -21.22 4.29 13.97
C HIS A 429 -22.08 3.13 13.39
N GLY A 430 -22.91 2.45 14.20
CA GLY A 430 -23.90 1.46 13.73
C GLY A 430 -23.37 0.09 13.25
N ILE A 431 -22.05 -0.11 13.19
CA ILE A 431 -21.44 -1.35 12.67
C ILE A 431 -21.32 -2.38 13.78
N ASP A 432 -22.02 -3.52 13.64
CA ASP A 432 -21.87 -4.66 14.54
C ASP A 432 -20.56 -5.44 14.27
N ILE A 433 -19.60 -5.28 15.16
CA ILE A 433 -18.34 -6.02 15.13
C ILE A 433 -18.46 -7.45 15.69
N GLY A 434 -19.58 -7.81 16.32
CA GLY A 434 -19.78 -9.07 17.05
C GLY A 434 -18.95 -9.16 18.33
N ASP A 435 -19.11 -10.26 19.09
CA ASP A 435 -18.36 -10.45 20.33
C ASP A 435 -16.84 -10.59 20.09
N VAL A 436 -16.06 -9.95 20.97
CA VAL A 436 -14.60 -9.96 21.01
C VAL A 436 -14.05 -10.35 22.39
N SER A 437 -14.93 -10.76 23.32
CA SER A 437 -14.58 -11.07 24.72
C SER A 437 -13.50 -12.14 24.83
N GLU A 438 -13.58 -13.22 24.04
CA GLU A 438 -12.55 -14.26 23.99
C GLU A 438 -11.18 -13.71 23.58
N ARG A 439 -11.13 -12.83 22.57
CA ARG A 439 -9.87 -12.21 22.10
C ARG A 439 -9.29 -11.26 23.15
N LYS A 440 -10.14 -10.54 23.90
CA LYS A 440 -9.72 -9.69 25.03
C LYS A 440 -9.19 -10.52 26.21
N GLU A 441 -9.81 -11.65 26.54
CA GLU A 441 -9.30 -12.55 27.59
C GLU A 441 -8.02 -13.28 27.17
N LEU A 442 -7.89 -13.67 25.90
CA LEU A 442 -6.64 -14.17 25.32
C LEU A 442 -5.50 -13.16 25.50
N ARG A 443 -5.74 -11.89 25.17
CA ARG A 443 -4.76 -10.80 25.33
C ARG A 443 -4.29 -10.63 26.78
N LYS A 444 -5.22 -10.70 27.74
CA LYS A 444 -4.91 -10.66 29.18
C LYS A 444 -4.10 -11.89 29.62
N ARG A 445 -4.55 -13.10 29.24
CA ARG A 445 -3.94 -14.38 29.63
C ARG A 445 -2.49 -14.51 29.16
N LEU A 446 -2.19 -14.01 27.97
CA LEU A 446 -0.84 -13.99 27.40
C LEU A 446 0.02 -12.81 27.89
N ASN A 447 -0.53 -11.94 28.77
CA ASN A 447 0.14 -10.74 29.29
C ASN A 447 0.74 -9.85 28.17
N CYS A 448 -0.02 -9.66 27.09
CA CYS A 448 0.48 -8.97 25.91
C CYS A 448 0.72 -7.48 26.19
N LYS A 449 1.70 -6.90 25.49
CA LYS A 449 2.12 -5.51 25.62
C LYS A 449 1.02 -4.51 25.18
N PRO A 450 1.10 -3.23 25.58
CA PRO A 450 0.25 -2.18 25.04
C PRO A 450 0.64 -1.81 23.61
N PHE A 451 -0.30 -1.31 22.80
CA PHE A 451 -0.07 -0.95 21.40
C PHE A 451 0.95 0.18 21.22
N GLN A 452 1.08 1.09 22.19
CA GLN A 452 2.16 2.08 22.22
C GLN A 452 3.55 1.42 22.16
N TRP A 453 3.76 0.26 22.82
CA TRP A 453 5.04 -0.47 22.69
C TRP A 453 5.26 -0.97 21.27
N TYR A 454 4.22 -1.44 20.58
CA TYR A 454 4.31 -1.88 19.18
C TYR A 454 4.67 -0.71 18.26
N LEU A 455 4.05 0.46 18.43
CA LEU A 455 4.41 1.67 17.69
C LEU A 455 5.88 2.07 17.92
N ASP A 456 6.38 2.02 19.16
CA ASP A 456 7.76 2.44 19.45
C ASP A 456 8.81 1.41 19.03
N ASN A 457 8.51 0.11 19.14
CA ASN A 457 9.51 -0.97 19.04
C ASN A 457 9.39 -1.80 17.77
N VAL A 458 8.21 -1.87 17.13
CA VAL A 458 7.92 -2.74 15.98
C VAL A 458 7.58 -1.95 14.72
N TYR A 459 6.73 -0.93 14.81
CA TYR A 459 6.28 -0.17 13.63
C TYR A 459 6.35 1.36 13.83
N PRO A 460 7.56 1.93 14.03
CA PRO A 460 7.75 3.37 14.29
C PRO A 460 7.50 4.27 13.07
N LEU A 461 7.28 3.71 11.88
CA LEU A 461 6.95 4.47 10.66
C LEU A 461 5.45 4.80 10.54
N LEU A 462 4.58 4.01 11.17
CA LEU A 462 3.16 4.31 11.32
C LEU A 462 2.98 5.58 12.18
N ASP A 463 2.13 6.50 11.74
CA ASP A 463 1.97 7.85 12.30
C ASP A 463 0.59 8.05 12.93
N PRO A 464 0.46 7.99 14.28
CA PRO A 464 -0.82 8.18 14.96
C PRO A 464 -1.43 9.57 14.76
N LEU A 465 -2.72 9.59 14.37
CA LEU A 465 -3.55 10.79 14.26
C LEU A 465 -3.97 11.27 15.66
N ARG A 466 -3.05 11.93 16.36
CA ARG A 466 -3.27 12.49 17.72
C ARG A 466 -3.91 13.88 17.71
N ASP A 467 -3.68 14.66 16.65
CA ASP A 467 -3.91 16.11 16.63
C ASP A 467 -5.13 16.54 15.79
N LEU A 468 -6.22 15.77 15.81
CA LEU A 468 -7.38 15.98 14.95
C LEU A 468 -8.54 16.63 15.72
N LEU A 469 -9.02 17.79 15.26
CA LEU A 469 -10.19 18.49 15.83
C LEU A 469 -11.51 18.07 15.16
N GLY A 470 -11.46 17.56 13.93
CA GLY A 470 -12.62 17.05 13.21
C GLY A 470 -12.27 16.50 11.84
N TYR A 471 -13.11 15.62 11.32
CA TYR A 471 -12.99 15.01 9.99
C TYR A 471 -14.38 14.71 9.42
N GLY A 472 -14.47 14.56 8.10
CA GLY A 472 -15.74 14.35 7.39
C GLY A 472 -15.70 15.04 6.04
N ALA A 473 -16.79 15.70 5.64
CA ALA A 473 -16.84 16.51 4.42
C ALA A 473 -16.93 18.02 4.70
N LEU A 474 -16.34 18.84 3.82
CA LEU A 474 -16.44 20.29 3.89
C LEU A 474 -17.51 20.80 2.92
N MET A 475 -18.70 21.13 3.44
CA MET A 475 -19.88 21.52 2.67
C MET A 475 -19.88 23.03 2.38
N ASN A 476 -20.46 23.45 1.24
CA ASN A 476 -20.73 24.86 0.98
C ASN A 476 -22.05 25.29 1.64
N ASP A 477 -22.04 26.34 2.47
CA ASP A 477 -23.26 26.77 3.19
C ASP A 477 -24.26 27.56 2.33
N LEU A 478 -23.82 28.06 1.16
CA LEU A 478 -24.68 28.69 0.15
C LEU A 478 -25.21 27.70 -0.89
N LYS A 479 -24.60 26.51 -0.96
CA LYS A 479 -24.95 25.40 -1.85
C LYS A 479 -24.74 24.06 -1.12
N PRO A 480 -25.67 23.63 -0.25
CA PRO A 480 -25.52 22.42 0.56
C PRO A 480 -25.40 21.13 -0.26
N ASP A 481 -25.72 21.19 -1.56
CA ASP A 481 -25.50 20.15 -2.55
C ASP A 481 -24.03 19.99 -2.96
N LEU A 482 -23.15 20.96 -2.65
CA LEU A 482 -21.74 20.95 -3.06
C LEU A 482 -20.78 20.85 -1.87
N CYS A 483 -19.85 19.92 -1.98
CA CYS A 483 -18.75 19.68 -1.05
C CYS A 483 -17.42 20.03 -1.72
N ILE A 484 -16.42 20.37 -0.89
CA ILE A 484 -15.03 20.48 -1.35
C ILE A 484 -14.48 19.08 -1.59
N ASP A 485 -13.83 18.93 -2.74
CA ASP A 485 -13.26 17.69 -3.24
C ASP A 485 -11.80 17.93 -3.63
N GLN A 486 -10.95 16.92 -3.47
CA GLN A 486 -9.52 16.99 -3.82
C GLN A 486 -9.29 17.38 -5.30
N GLY A 487 -10.21 17.01 -6.19
CA GLY A 487 -10.07 17.10 -7.63
C GLY A 487 -9.14 16.02 -8.23
N PRO A 488 -8.99 16.02 -9.56
CA PRO A 488 -8.16 15.07 -10.27
C PRO A 488 -6.67 15.22 -9.91
N VAL A 489 -5.96 14.09 -9.93
CA VAL A 489 -4.52 13.99 -9.70
C VAL A 489 -3.88 13.41 -10.97
N PRO A 490 -2.78 13.97 -11.51
CA PRO A 490 -2.01 15.10 -10.99
C PRO A 490 -2.70 16.46 -11.17
N GLY A 491 -2.68 17.27 -10.12
CA GLY A 491 -3.29 18.61 -10.09
C GLY A 491 -3.29 19.18 -8.67
N ASN A 492 -3.25 20.51 -8.52
CA ASN A 492 -3.31 21.21 -7.22
C ASN A 492 -4.61 22.03 -7.05
N THR A 493 -5.58 21.72 -7.90
CA THR A 493 -6.93 22.26 -8.10
C THR A 493 -8.07 21.71 -7.21
N PRO A 494 -8.24 22.03 -5.91
CA PRO A 494 -9.42 21.57 -5.18
C PRO A 494 -10.69 22.10 -5.86
N ILE A 495 -11.71 21.25 -6.01
CA ILE A 495 -12.94 21.57 -6.71
C ILE A 495 -14.13 21.60 -5.75
N ALA A 496 -15.23 22.22 -6.19
CA ALA A 496 -16.54 22.03 -5.58
C ALA A 496 -17.33 21.02 -6.42
N TYR A 497 -17.76 19.92 -5.82
CA TYR A 497 -18.41 18.80 -6.49
C TYR A 497 -19.67 18.37 -5.71
N PRO A 498 -20.69 17.75 -6.35
CA PRO A 498 -21.84 17.21 -5.62
C PRO A 498 -21.43 16.38 -4.41
N CYS A 499 -22.01 16.67 -3.24
CA CYS A 499 -21.68 15.97 -2.00
C CYS A 499 -22.01 14.47 -2.11
N HIS A 500 -20.98 13.63 -2.08
CA HIS A 500 -21.09 12.17 -2.01
C HIS A 500 -20.44 11.59 -0.75
N TYR A 501 -19.72 12.40 0.05
CA TYR A 501 -19.16 12.03 1.37
C TYR A 501 -18.13 10.88 1.37
N TYR A 502 -17.81 10.32 0.20
CA TYR A 502 -16.72 9.37 -0.05
C TYR A 502 -15.41 10.06 -0.43
N SER A 503 -14.32 9.30 -0.47
CA SER A 503 -13.08 9.77 -1.11
C SER A 503 -13.41 10.21 -2.56
N PRO A 504 -12.92 11.37 -3.03
CA PRO A 504 -11.89 12.21 -2.43
C PRO A 504 -12.41 13.50 -1.74
N GLN A 505 -13.63 13.49 -1.19
CA GLN A 505 -14.22 14.59 -0.38
C GLN A 505 -13.83 14.56 1.11
N TYR A 506 -13.06 13.56 1.54
CA TYR A 506 -12.57 13.47 2.91
C TYR A 506 -11.75 14.71 3.28
N CYS A 507 -12.06 15.30 4.42
CA CYS A 507 -11.42 16.49 4.96
C CYS A 507 -11.01 16.23 6.41
N TYR A 508 -9.84 16.70 6.82
CA TYR A 508 -9.28 16.51 8.16
C TYR A 508 -8.72 17.83 8.69
N TYR A 509 -9.25 18.32 9.80
CA TYR A 509 -8.84 19.60 10.40
C TYR A 509 -8.06 19.38 11.71
N ARG A 510 -6.83 19.90 11.77
CA ARG A 510 -5.89 19.68 12.88
C ARG A 510 -5.92 20.79 13.94
N THR A 511 -5.43 20.45 15.14
CA THR A 511 -5.24 21.37 16.26
C THR A 511 -4.30 22.54 15.96
N ASP A 512 -3.38 22.38 15.00
CA ASP A 512 -2.45 23.42 14.55
C ASP A 512 -3.02 24.32 13.44
N GLY A 513 -4.27 24.11 13.01
CA GLY A 513 -4.93 24.88 11.96
C GLY A 513 -4.70 24.35 10.54
N GLN A 514 -3.95 23.25 10.35
CA GLN A 514 -3.85 22.62 9.02
C GLN A 514 -5.18 21.95 8.64
N LEU A 515 -5.58 22.12 7.38
CA LEU A 515 -6.72 21.42 6.77
C LEU A 515 -6.21 20.52 5.64
N TYR A 516 -6.42 19.22 5.76
CA TYR A 516 -6.13 18.24 4.72
C TYR A 516 -7.40 17.92 3.92
N ILE A 517 -7.26 17.68 2.62
CA ILE A 517 -8.35 17.33 1.69
C ILE A 517 -7.89 16.15 0.84
N GLY A 518 -8.79 15.20 0.60
CA GLY A 518 -8.49 13.88 0.04
C GLY A 518 -8.13 12.89 1.15
N GLY A 519 -7.69 11.68 0.77
CA GLY A 519 -7.34 10.63 1.74
C GLY A 519 -6.15 11.01 2.64
N ILE A 520 -6.20 10.58 3.90
CA ILE A 520 -5.11 10.76 4.87
C ILE A 520 -4.02 9.69 4.69
N LYS A 521 -2.76 10.09 4.87
CA LYS A 521 -1.59 9.21 4.82
C LYS A 521 -1.20 8.76 6.22
N SER A 522 -0.91 7.46 6.35
CA SER A 522 -0.72 6.78 7.64
C SER A 522 0.74 6.73 8.12
N HIS A 523 1.71 7.24 7.36
CA HIS A 523 3.15 7.03 7.61
C HIS A 523 3.96 8.32 7.61
N LYS A 524 4.98 8.39 8.48
CA LYS A 524 5.78 9.61 8.73
C LYS A 524 6.58 10.11 7.52
N TYR A 525 7.00 9.21 6.63
CA TYR A 525 7.73 9.56 5.41
C TYR A 525 6.81 10.19 4.34
N ASN A 526 5.52 9.83 4.32
CA ASN A 526 4.53 10.42 3.41
C ASN A 526 4.26 11.91 3.75
N SER A 527 3.59 12.62 2.84
CA SER A 527 3.03 13.95 3.12
C SER A 527 1.54 13.95 2.81
N ASN A 528 0.73 14.37 3.78
CA ASN A 528 -0.65 14.78 3.53
C ASN A 528 -0.69 16.00 2.60
N ARG A 529 -1.86 16.22 1.97
CA ARG A 529 -2.11 17.38 1.12
C ARG A 529 -2.82 18.48 1.91
N CYS A 530 -2.15 19.60 2.13
CA CYS A 530 -2.66 20.77 2.82
C CYS A 530 -3.40 21.69 1.83
N LEU A 531 -4.60 22.17 2.21
CA LEU A 531 -5.20 23.33 1.60
C LEU A 531 -4.36 24.57 1.94
N VAL A 532 -4.00 25.36 0.94
CA VAL A 532 -3.16 26.55 1.12
C VAL A 532 -3.67 27.75 0.34
N ASP A 533 -3.50 28.94 0.91
CA ASP A 533 -3.51 30.19 0.16
C ASP A 533 -2.09 30.47 -0.39
N LEU A 534 -2.04 30.78 -1.68
CA LEU A 534 -0.81 31.07 -2.43
C LEU A 534 -0.34 32.53 -2.26
N GLY A 535 -1.12 33.39 -1.58
CA GLY A 535 -0.81 34.80 -1.35
C GLY A 535 -0.93 35.70 -2.58
N SER A 536 -1.20 35.13 -3.76
CA SER A 536 -1.33 35.83 -5.04
C SER A 536 -2.73 36.41 -5.30
N GLY A 537 -3.69 36.18 -4.39
CA GLY A 537 -5.10 36.53 -4.60
C GLY A 537 -5.86 35.57 -5.54
N ALA A 538 -5.23 34.47 -5.96
CA ALA A 538 -5.84 33.39 -6.73
C ALA A 538 -6.72 32.47 -5.85
N TYR A 539 -7.28 31.43 -6.46
CA TYR A 539 -7.96 30.34 -5.76
C TYR A 539 -6.99 29.59 -4.83
N PRO A 540 -7.47 29.04 -3.69
CA PRO A 540 -6.64 28.22 -2.83
C PRO A 540 -6.19 26.96 -3.58
N GLY A 541 -4.96 26.52 -3.30
CA GLY A 541 -4.38 25.33 -3.89
C GLY A 541 -4.31 24.18 -2.89
N LEU A 542 -4.12 22.97 -3.39
CA LEU A 542 -3.94 21.77 -2.59
C LEU A 542 -2.55 21.18 -2.88
N TYR A 543 -1.63 21.30 -1.94
CA TYR A 543 -0.21 20.91 -2.10
C TYR A 543 0.20 19.97 -0.98
N GLU A 544 1.20 19.11 -1.22
CA GLU A 544 1.85 18.39 -0.12
C GLU A 544 2.30 19.36 0.97
N CYS A 545 1.92 19.09 2.23
CA CYS A 545 2.26 19.93 3.37
C CYS A 545 3.77 20.18 3.51
N LYS A 546 4.62 19.18 3.19
CA LYS A 546 6.09 19.34 3.16
C LYS A 546 6.53 20.38 2.11
N VAL A 547 6.01 20.29 0.88
CA VAL A 547 6.29 21.24 -0.23
C VAL A 547 5.72 22.63 0.05
N ALA A 548 4.50 22.72 0.58
CA ALA A 548 3.87 23.98 0.95
C ALA A 548 4.66 24.73 2.02
N ARG A 549 5.25 24.00 2.99
CA ARG A 549 6.10 24.57 4.05
C ARG A 549 7.42 25.10 3.48
N GLN A 550 8.05 24.35 2.57
CA GLN A 550 9.24 24.79 1.83
C GLN A 550 8.96 26.06 1.00
N LYS A 551 7.82 26.11 0.31
CA LYS A 551 7.39 27.27 -0.50
C LYS A 551 6.80 28.43 0.33
N LYS A 552 6.68 28.27 1.65
CA LYS A 552 6.13 29.26 2.60
C LYS A 552 4.71 29.73 2.24
N PHE A 553 3.86 28.82 1.76
CA PHE A 553 2.45 29.10 1.52
C PHE A 553 1.66 29.22 2.82
N ASN A 554 0.55 29.98 2.79
CA ASN A 554 -0.34 30.16 3.93
C ASN A 554 -1.18 28.89 4.11
N MET A 555 -0.78 28.02 5.03
CA MET A 555 -1.39 26.69 5.25
C MET A 555 -2.25 26.56 6.52
N LEU A 556 -2.42 27.65 7.26
CA LEU A 556 -3.08 27.66 8.56
C LEU A 556 -4.43 28.37 8.48
N TRP A 557 -5.47 27.64 8.90
CA TRP A 557 -6.86 28.04 8.86
C TRP A 557 -7.42 28.06 10.28
N ASP A 558 -7.96 29.20 10.71
CA ASP A 558 -8.66 29.35 11.98
C ASP A 558 -10.10 28.82 11.85
N PHE A 559 -10.45 27.79 12.62
CA PHE A 559 -11.83 27.28 12.73
C PHE A 559 -12.57 27.91 13.93
N GLU A 560 -13.65 28.63 13.65
CA GLU A 560 -14.51 29.27 14.64
C GLU A 560 -15.82 28.46 14.76
N GLN A 561 -15.99 27.71 15.86
CA GLN A 561 -17.26 27.02 16.17
C GLN A 561 -18.36 28.04 16.45
N VAL A 562 -19.54 27.84 15.85
CA VAL A 562 -20.69 28.74 16.05
C VAL A 562 -21.86 27.94 16.60
N ASN A 563 -22.18 28.14 17.88
CA ASN A 563 -23.32 27.51 18.53
C ASN A 563 -24.64 27.95 17.87
N ILE A 564 -25.36 26.99 17.29
CA ILE A 564 -26.71 27.18 16.74
C ILE A 564 -27.71 26.52 17.68
N SER A 565 -28.39 27.32 18.50
CA SER A 565 -29.48 26.84 19.34
C SER A 565 -30.77 26.71 18.51
N VAL A 566 -31.24 25.49 18.28
CA VAL A 566 -32.54 25.23 17.61
C VAL A 566 -33.61 24.99 18.67
N SER A 567 -34.52 25.95 18.85
CA SER A 567 -35.73 25.77 19.67
C SER A 567 -36.86 25.15 18.85
N LYS A 568 -37.55 24.13 19.41
CA LYS A 568 -38.77 23.59 18.81
C LYS A 568 -39.85 24.69 18.72
N VAL A 569 -40.44 24.85 17.54
CA VAL A 569 -41.66 25.66 17.36
C VAL A 569 -42.86 24.72 17.26
N ASP A 570 -43.84 24.93 18.13
CA ASP A 570 -45.05 24.12 18.19
C ASP A 570 -46.02 24.47 17.04
N THR A 571 -46.57 23.45 16.39
CA THR A 571 -47.29 23.59 15.12
C THR A 571 -48.77 23.92 15.32
N LYS A 572 -49.12 25.22 15.45
CA LYS A 572 -50.49 25.74 15.18
C LYS A 572 -50.57 27.29 15.16
N LYS A 573 -50.24 27.92 14.01
CA LYS A 573 -50.92 29.11 13.40
C LYS A 573 -50.14 29.63 12.17
N ARG A 574 -50.84 30.33 11.26
CA ARG A 574 -50.32 30.91 10.01
C ARG A 574 -49.35 32.09 10.27
N PRO A 575 -48.47 32.45 9.31
CA PRO A 575 -47.33 33.30 9.57
C PRO A 575 -47.71 34.76 9.83
N VAL A 576 -47.13 35.33 10.89
CA VAL A 576 -47.11 36.78 11.14
C VAL A 576 -45.69 37.28 10.88
N THR A 577 -45.58 38.26 9.97
CA THR A 577 -44.31 38.93 9.65
C THR A 577 -43.81 39.73 10.85
N THR A 578 -42.78 39.25 11.54
CA THR A 578 -42.19 40.01 12.67
C THR A 578 -40.78 40.46 12.34
N ARG A 579 -40.59 41.79 12.29
CA ARG A 579 -39.28 42.43 12.11
C ARG A 579 -38.39 42.24 13.33
N ARG A 580 -37.07 42.32 13.11
CA ARG A 580 -36.01 42.47 14.14
C ARG A 580 -36.38 43.50 15.21
N PHE A 581 -35.94 43.25 16.45
CA PHE A 581 -35.21 44.15 17.36
C PHE A 581 -34.79 43.28 18.56
N ILE A 582 -33.56 43.29 19.08
CA ILE A 582 -32.97 44.17 20.13
C ILE A 582 -31.52 43.61 20.33
N HIS A 583 -30.48 44.28 20.82
CA HIS A 583 -30.32 45.61 21.46
C HIS A 583 -29.28 46.47 20.69
N ARG A 584 -28.83 47.54 21.34
CA ARG A 584 -27.76 48.50 20.98
C ARG A 584 -27.03 48.88 22.27
N THR A 585 -25.71 49.04 22.28
CA THR A 585 -24.99 49.85 23.29
C THR A 585 -24.26 50.96 22.56
N ASP A 586 -24.42 52.20 23.03
CA ASP A 586 -24.00 53.39 22.29
C ASP A 586 -23.72 54.55 23.25
N ARG A 587 -22.48 55.06 23.19
CA ARG A 587 -21.92 56.35 23.65
C ARG A 587 -20.42 56.13 23.97
N SER A 588 -19.44 56.94 23.56
CA SER A 588 -19.29 57.99 22.55
C SER A 588 -17.94 58.66 22.83
N ARG A 589 -16.94 58.57 21.93
CA ARG A 589 -16.20 59.73 21.37
C ARG A 589 -14.92 59.32 20.60
N THR A 590 -14.75 60.01 19.47
CA THR A 590 -13.49 60.41 18.80
C THR A 590 -12.42 59.38 18.41
N GLU A 591 -12.27 59.23 17.09
CA GLU A 591 -11.02 59.09 16.31
C GLU A 591 -10.11 57.85 16.47
N GLY A 592 -9.60 57.36 15.32
CA GLY A 592 -8.51 56.35 15.28
C GLY A 592 -8.73 55.18 14.30
N GLN A 593 -8.48 55.39 13.01
CA GLN A 593 -8.56 54.34 11.97
C GLN A 593 -7.52 53.23 12.19
N ARG A 594 -7.87 51.93 12.11
CA ARG A 594 -6.92 50.84 11.72
C ARG A 594 -7.59 49.89 10.72
N GLY A 595 -6.78 49.32 9.80
CA GLY A 595 -7.27 48.63 8.61
C GLY A 595 -7.45 47.13 8.79
N VAL A 596 -8.44 46.57 8.08
CA VAL A 596 -8.69 45.13 7.96
C VAL A 596 -8.09 44.65 6.64
N TRP A 597 -7.18 43.67 6.68
CA TRP A 597 -6.80 42.91 5.50
C TRP A 597 -7.98 42.03 5.07
N LYS A 598 -8.54 42.30 3.90
CA LYS A 598 -9.60 41.48 3.30
C LYS A 598 -9.00 40.53 2.27
N SER A 599 -8.76 39.28 2.66
CA SER A 599 -9.02 38.18 1.73
C SER A 599 -10.53 38.14 1.44
N ARG A 600 -10.92 37.79 0.21
CA ARG A 600 -12.30 37.33 -0.04
C ARG A 600 -12.46 35.93 0.54
N TRP A 601 -13.70 35.45 0.60
CA TRP A 601 -14.16 34.17 1.16
C TRP A 601 -14.42 34.16 2.69
N MET A 602 -15.58 33.60 3.04
CA MET A 602 -16.17 33.27 4.36
C MET A 602 -16.70 34.39 5.28
N GLU A 603 -18.04 34.51 5.37
CA GLU A 603 -18.80 35.11 6.49
C GLU A 603 -20.34 34.77 6.42
N THR A 604 -20.86 33.98 7.37
CA THR A 604 -22.24 33.40 7.37
C THR A 604 -23.30 34.09 8.27
N VAL A 605 -24.58 33.93 7.92
CA VAL A 605 -25.79 33.95 8.81
C VAL A 605 -26.63 32.68 8.55
N ILE A 606 -27.32 32.12 9.56
CA ILE A 606 -27.87 30.73 9.61
C ILE A 606 -29.40 30.67 9.86
N THR A 607 -30.08 29.61 9.38
CA THR A 607 -31.35 29.06 9.96
C THR A 607 -31.66 27.59 9.53
N ASN A 608 -32.05 26.73 10.51
CA ASN A 608 -32.94 25.52 10.41
C ASN A 608 -32.43 24.23 9.68
N LEU A 609 -32.93 22.99 9.90
CA LEU A 609 -33.95 22.36 10.81
C LEU A 609 -33.75 20.80 10.91
N LEU A 610 -34.35 20.13 11.93
CA LEU A 610 -34.57 18.65 12.11
C LEU A 610 -33.33 17.74 12.40
N SER A 611 -33.13 17.25 13.64
CA SER A 611 -33.55 15.95 14.24
C SER A 611 -32.85 14.70 13.66
N SER A 612 -32.22 13.79 14.44
CA SER A 612 -32.30 13.52 15.89
C SER A 612 -31.01 12.92 16.48
N SER A 613 -30.68 13.31 17.70
CA SER A 613 -29.70 12.66 18.63
C SER A 613 -28.22 12.55 18.22
N ALA A 614 -27.76 13.26 17.19
CA ALA A 614 -26.33 13.57 17.02
C ALA A 614 -26.10 15.09 17.20
N VAL A 615 -25.13 15.48 18.03
CA VAL A 615 -24.76 16.90 18.21
C VAL A 615 -23.84 17.33 17.07
N VAL A 616 -24.41 17.57 15.89
CA VAL A 616 -23.68 18.13 14.73
C VAL A 616 -23.35 19.59 15.02
N ARG A 617 -22.06 19.93 15.04
CA ARG A 617 -21.55 21.28 15.37
C ARG A 617 -21.01 21.96 14.11
N ALA A 618 -21.58 23.10 13.75
CA ALA A 618 -21.11 23.90 12.62
C ALA A 618 -19.99 24.88 13.04
N GLY A 619 -19.08 25.17 12.11
CA GLY A 619 -18.06 26.20 12.28
C GLY A 619 -17.56 26.76 10.95
N LYS A 620 -16.81 27.87 11.03
CA LYS A 620 -16.35 28.69 9.88
C LYS A 620 -14.82 28.68 9.81
N PHE A 621 -14.24 28.74 8.61
CA PHE A 621 -12.78 28.90 8.44
C PHE A 621 -12.39 30.33 8.02
N LYS A 622 -11.24 30.81 8.52
CA LYS A 622 -10.55 32.04 8.06
C LYS A 622 -9.04 31.75 7.98
N ILE A 623 -8.28 32.57 7.26
CA ILE A 623 -6.81 32.44 7.21
C ILE A 623 -6.20 33.16 8.42
N SER A 624 -5.34 32.48 9.18
CA SER A 624 -4.64 33.09 10.32
C SER A 624 -3.59 34.11 9.84
N SER A 625 -3.54 35.32 10.43
CA SER A 625 -2.60 36.38 10.00
C SER A 625 -1.42 36.58 10.97
N PRO A 626 -0.17 36.79 10.48
CA PRO A 626 0.96 37.15 11.34
C PRO A 626 0.81 38.57 11.89
N ARG A 627 0.88 38.75 13.22
CA ARG A 627 0.81 40.07 13.87
C ARG A 627 2.01 40.96 13.49
N ARG A 628 1.79 42.06 12.76
CA ARG A 628 2.57 43.32 12.84
C ARG A 628 1.78 44.53 12.29
N GLN A 629 2.18 45.72 12.72
CA GLN A 629 1.41 46.98 12.60
C GLN A 629 1.54 47.64 11.21
N PHE A 630 0.49 48.32 10.70
CA PHE A 630 0.40 49.76 10.33
C PHE A 630 -0.83 50.10 9.43
N HIS A 631 -1.12 51.39 9.23
CA HIS A 631 -2.31 51.98 8.56
C HIS A 631 -2.18 51.95 6.99
N LYS A 632 -3.16 52.23 6.10
CA LYS A 632 -4.43 53.02 6.12
C LYS A 632 -5.39 52.61 4.93
N ARG A 633 -6.66 53.04 4.96
CA ARG A 633 -7.89 52.62 4.19
C ARG A 633 -7.90 52.62 2.64
N VAL A 634 -8.75 51.74 2.04
CA VAL A 634 -9.78 52.01 0.98
C VAL A 634 -10.99 51.04 1.17
N PHE A 635 -12.23 51.41 0.78
CA PHE A 635 -13.46 50.58 0.85
C PHE A 635 -13.99 50.18 -0.54
N ILE A 636 -14.28 48.88 -0.75
CA ILE A 636 -15.22 48.38 -1.78
C ILE A 636 -16.05 47.20 -1.22
N THR A 637 -17.32 47.10 -1.63
CA THR A 637 -18.30 46.05 -1.34
C THR A 637 -18.41 45.04 -2.49
N GLN A 638 -18.39 43.73 -2.20
CA GLN A 638 -18.86 42.67 -3.10
C GLN A 638 -19.15 41.38 -2.30
N LYS A 639 -19.97 40.48 -2.87
CA LYS A 639 -20.58 39.31 -2.20
C LYS A 639 -19.55 38.34 -1.59
N LYS A 640 -19.92 37.73 -0.46
CA LYS A 640 -19.15 36.71 0.26
C LYS A 640 -19.75 35.33 0.01
N THR A 641 -18.91 34.34 -0.30
CA THR A 641 -19.25 32.92 -0.30
C THR A 641 -18.57 32.28 0.89
N THR A 642 -19.24 31.35 1.57
CA THR A 642 -18.76 30.71 2.80
C THR A 642 -18.82 29.19 2.65
N PHE A 643 -18.14 28.48 3.55
CA PHE A 643 -18.14 27.03 3.65
C PHE A 643 -18.24 26.66 5.13
N VAL A 644 -18.93 25.56 5.41
CA VAL A 644 -19.14 25.02 6.75
C VAL A 644 -18.69 23.56 6.74
N MET A 645 -17.80 23.19 7.65
CA MET A 645 -17.55 21.76 7.89
C MET A 645 -18.80 21.18 8.54
N SER A 646 -19.54 20.38 7.79
CA SER A 646 -20.59 19.55 8.38
C SER A 646 -19.94 18.22 8.76
N LEU A 647 -20.09 17.82 10.01
CA LEU A 647 -19.79 16.46 10.47
C LEU A 647 -20.88 15.51 9.98
N GLN A 648 -21.02 15.43 8.66
CA GLN A 648 -21.91 14.54 7.94
C GLN A 648 -21.09 13.30 7.57
N PHE A 649 -21.30 12.22 8.32
CA PHE A 649 -20.76 10.92 7.98
C PHE A 649 -21.71 10.22 7.01
N ALA A 650 -21.17 9.49 6.04
CA ALA A 650 -21.97 8.59 5.23
C ALA A 650 -22.47 7.43 6.12
N MET A 651 -23.75 7.47 6.49
CA MET A 651 -24.49 6.29 6.92
C MET A 651 -25.32 5.82 5.73
N ASP A 652 -25.10 4.56 5.36
CA ASP A 652 -25.87 3.76 4.41
C ASP A 652 -26.16 4.38 3.03
N ASP A 653 -25.20 4.25 2.11
CA ASP A 653 -25.46 3.82 0.73
C ASP A 653 -24.16 3.32 0.05
N LEU A 654 -24.17 2.07 -0.41
CA LEU A 654 -23.03 1.24 -0.85
C LEU A 654 -21.97 1.96 -1.73
N ASP A 655 -20.68 1.80 -1.40
CA ASP A 655 -19.53 2.35 -2.13
C ASP A 655 -19.13 1.46 -3.34
N PRO A 656 -19.26 1.92 -4.60
CA PRO A 656 -18.88 1.15 -5.78
C PRO A 656 -17.41 1.34 -6.21
N GLN A 657 -16.62 2.18 -5.52
CA GLN A 657 -15.35 2.73 -6.03
C GLN A 657 -14.08 2.34 -5.25
N VAL A 658 -14.02 1.13 -4.69
CA VAL A 658 -12.74 0.43 -4.49
C VAL A 658 -12.28 -0.23 -5.81
N LYS A 659 -12.26 0.55 -6.90
CA LYS A 659 -11.75 0.16 -8.22
C LYS A 659 -10.76 1.19 -8.74
N GLY A 660 -9.47 0.86 -8.64
CA GLY A 660 -8.40 1.58 -9.33
C GLY A 660 -7.79 2.74 -8.54
N SER A 661 -7.09 2.44 -7.45
CA SER A 661 -5.99 3.29 -6.97
C SER A 661 -4.68 2.54 -7.17
N ASP A 662 -3.67 3.19 -7.77
CA ASP A 662 -2.31 2.63 -8.02
C ASP A 662 -1.50 2.47 -6.72
N HIS A 663 -2.03 1.68 -5.80
CA HIS A 663 -1.39 1.25 -4.57
C HIS A 663 -1.36 -0.28 -4.59
N SER A 664 -0.15 -0.84 -4.49
CA SER A 664 0.16 -2.27 -4.60
C SER A 664 -0.28 -3.06 -3.36
N TYR A 665 -1.58 -3.01 -3.10
CA TYR A 665 -2.26 -3.81 -2.08
C TYR A 665 -2.48 -5.23 -2.62
N ILE A 666 -1.54 -6.14 -2.35
CA ILE A 666 -1.72 -7.55 -2.70
C ILE A 666 -2.70 -8.17 -1.70
N ALA A 667 -3.94 -8.30 -2.15
CA ALA A 667 -4.98 -8.97 -1.40
C ALA A 667 -5.00 -10.48 -1.76
N PHE A 668 -4.34 -11.31 -0.96
CA PHE A 668 -4.38 -12.78 -0.96
C PHE A 668 -5.79 -13.31 -0.64
N ILE A 669 -6.27 -14.40 -1.27
CA ILE A 669 -7.56 -15.06 -0.97
C ILE A 669 -7.46 -16.57 -1.23
#